data_AF-A0A841F9G4-F1
#
_entry.id   AF-A0A841F9G4-F1
#
_cell.length_a   1.000
_cell.length_b   1.000
_cell.length_c   1.000
_cell.angle_alpha   90.00
_cell.angle_beta   90.00
_cell.angle_gamma   90.00
#
_symmetry.space_group_name_H-M   'P 1'
#
loop_
_entity.id
_entity.type
_entity.pdbx_description
1 polymer ?
#
loop_
_entity_poly.entity_id
_entity_poly.type
_entity_poly.pdbx_seq_one_letter_code
_entity_poly.pdbx_strand_id
1 'polypeptide(L)'
;MKTTLKTKSKGKKLLRKGVKQMMAAALLAAGIFPGMSPGVTQAAEAHVNNPFVGATAYLNEDYSALVDTSIALTSDAKLKAQMETVKSYPTAVWIDRIAAIYGGAENAGRKSVEEHLDAVLAQKKPGVPITASFVIYNLPGRDCHALASNGELPLTQAALQTYKTDYIDVIADIFADPKYQDIRIIAIIEPDSLPNLVTNLSTPACGQAASTGIYEAGIKYALDKLHAIPNVYNYLDIGHSGWLGWDNNRTGAVALYTDVVGGTLGGLSSADGFITNTANTTPLSEPNLSNPDLNIGGQPIRSAKFYEWNPYFDETDFTAKLYADFVQAGWPASTGFLIDTSRNGWGGVNRPSTATGNNINDYVNSGRVDRREHRGNWCNASGAGIGEAPKAAPGPAHLDAYVWVKPPGESDGSSSEIPNNEGKGFDRMCDPTYTTKDGVLTGALPNAPVSGHWFHDQFVQLVKNSFPVLPESSGGNPPGGNTAPAAPASVTAAAGNAQVTLSWAASSGATSYTVKRALSASGPFVTVAANVSGTTYTNTGLINGTTYYYVVTASNAAGESVNSSAVMATPAAGATAPAAPTALTATPGNAQVSLSWTASAGATSYNVKRALSAAGPFVNVASNVTATSYIDTSLTNGTTYYYVVSAVNAAGQSANSAAVSATPAGVVAPTSDLVLQYRAGDSNATDNQIKPFFNIKNLGSTAVDLSDLKIRYYFSKEGTAALDSAIDWAVVGGANIVRTFGDGYVELSFTSGAGSIPAGGQSGDIQLRIYKTDWSNFDESNDYSYDPTKTSYQDWDKVTLYQGGSLVWGIEP
;
A
#
# COMPACT_ATOMS: atom_id res chain seq x y z
N MET A 1 14.51 -54.42 59.82
CA MET A 1 14.22 -54.26 61.26
C MET A 1 14.36 -52.78 61.65
N LYS A 2 13.95 -52.42 62.88
CA LYS A 2 14.09 -51.15 63.63
C LYS A 2 15.46 -50.42 63.46
N THR A 3 15.71 -49.11 63.70
CA THR A 3 14.99 -47.83 64.07
C THR A 3 16.05 -46.69 64.10
N THR A 4 15.86 -45.34 64.17
CA THR A 4 14.73 -44.36 64.05
C THR A 4 15.29 -42.93 64.00
N LEU A 5 14.78 -42.05 63.12
CA LEU A 5 14.84 -40.56 63.14
C LEU A 5 13.56 -40.07 62.41
N LYS A 6 12.64 -39.20 62.89
CA LYS A 6 12.60 -38.09 63.88
C LYS A 6 13.52 -36.89 63.55
N THR A 7 13.05 -35.65 63.43
CA THR A 7 11.67 -35.10 63.28
C THR A 7 11.74 -33.68 62.66
N LYS A 8 10.81 -33.28 61.78
CA LYS A 8 10.80 -31.92 61.18
C LYS A 8 10.24 -30.83 62.10
N SER A 9 10.63 -29.58 61.82
CA SER A 9 10.27 -28.35 62.56
C SER A 9 8.76 -27.99 62.55
N LYS A 10 8.34 -27.20 63.55
CA LYS A 10 7.06 -26.48 63.60
C LYS A 10 7.26 -25.06 64.15
N GLY A 11 6.58 -24.08 63.53
CA GLY A 11 6.45 -22.69 64.00
C GLY A 11 7.24 -21.70 63.14
N LYS A 12 6.71 -20.52 62.77
CA LYS A 12 5.56 -19.76 63.31
C LYS A 12 4.66 -19.20 62.19
N LYS A 13 3.48 -18.68 62.54
CA LYS A 13 2.51 -18.02 61.64
C LYS A 13 1.92 -16.78 62.35
N LEU A 14 1.56 -15.73 61.60
CA LEU A 14 1.08 -14.39 62.06
C LEU A 14 2.17 -13.60 62.84
N LEU A 15 2.36 -12.28 62.66
CA LEU A 15 1.38 -11.20 62.79
C LEU A 15 1.81 -9.92 62.03
N ARG A 16 0.86 -9.22 61.40
CA ARG A 16 0.72 -7.75 61.41
C ARG A 16 -0.74 -7.39 61.08
N LYS A 17 -1.26 -6.29 61.63
CA LYS A 17 -2.68 -5.89 61.58
C LYS A 17 -2.82 -4.45 61.08
N GLY A 18 -3.90 -4.21 60.33
CA GLY A 18 -4.79 -3.06 60.55
C GLY A 18 -4.29 -1.69 60.08
N VAL A 19 -4.74 -1.29 58.90
CA VAL A 19 -4.81 0.13 58.50
C VAL A 19 -5.83 0.87 59.37
N LYS A 20 -5.56 2.14 59.69
CA LYS A 20 -6.57 3.11 60.16
C LYS A 20 -6.39 4.46 59.46
N GLN A 21 -7.50 5.12 59.18
CA GLN A 21 -7.58 6.42 58.51
C GLN A 21 -7.28 7.56 59.50
N MET A 22 -6.75 8.68 58.99
CA MET A 22 -7.45 9.98 58.98
C MET A 22 -6.63 11.07 58.27
N MET A 23 -7.32 11.94 57.52
CA MET A 23 -6.82 13.26 57.09
C MET A 23 -7.43 14.34 58.00
N ALA A 24 -6.65 15.35 58.37
CA ALA A 24 -7.10 16.73 58.58
C ALA A 24 -5.89 17.67 58.68
N ALA A 25 -6.01 18.91 58.17
CA ALA A 25 -4.91 19.86 58.05
C ALA A 25 -4.80 20.86 59.21
N ALA A 26 -3.61 21.44 59.38
CA ALA A 26 -3.42 22.81 59.87
C ALA A 26 -2.07 23.37 59.38
N LEU A 27 -2.00 24.66 59.06
CA LEU A 27 -0.75 25.37 58.74
C LEU A 27 -0.15 25.97 60.03
N LEU A 28 1.17 26.19 60.06
CA LEU A 28 1.80 27.52 59.96
C LEU A 28 3.14 27.61 60.74
N ALA A 29 4.27 27.75 60.03
CA ALA A 29 5.50 28.47 60.45
C ALA A 29 6.61 28.29 59.38
N ALA A 30 7.34 29.36 59.05
CA ALA A 30 8.54 29.30 58.19
C ALA A 30 9.81 29.50 59.04
N GLY A 31 10.91 28.83 58.69
CA GLY A 31 12.09 28.80 59.59
C GLY A 31 13.39 28.21 59.02
N ILE A 32 13.87 28.74 57.89
CA ILE A 32 15.30 28.80 57.49
C ILE A 32 16.15 27.53 57.64
N PHE A 33 16.42 26.84 56.53
CA PHE A 33 17.76 26.32 56.19
C PHE A 33 17.88 26.11 54.67
N PRO A 34 18.83 26.76 53.96
CA PRO A 34 19.10 26.47 52.56
C PRO A 34 20.14 25.34 52.43
N GLY A 35 19.98 24.45 51.44
CA GLY A 35 21.06 23.52 51.05
C GLY A 35 20.75 22.02 50.98
N MET A 36 19.48 21.60 50.96
CA MET A 36 19.10 20.26 50.47
C MET A 36 17.86 20.37 49.58
N SER A 37 18.02 20.15 48.28
CA SER A 37 16.87 19.84 47.43
C SER A 37 16.30 18.50 47.90
N PRO A 38 14.97 18.36 48.05
CA PRO A 38 14.36 17.05 48.19
C PRO A 38 14.81 16.18 47.02
N GLY A 39 15.31 14.98 47.30
CA GLY A 39 15.52 13.98 46.25
C GLY A 39 14.17 13.76 45.57
N VAL A 40 14.13 13.90 44.23
CA VAL A 40 12.89 13.72 43.48
C VAL A 40 12.40 12.31 43.75
N THR A 41 11.28 12.18 44.44
CA THR A 41 10.57 10.90 44.58
C THR A 41 10.05 10.55 43.21
N GLN A 42 10.87 9.81 42.46
CA GLN A 42 10.56 9.36 41.12
C GLN A 42 9.28 8.51 41.19
N ALA A 43 8.22 8.99 40.54
CA ALA A 43 7.01 8.22 40.38
C ALA A 43 7.33 7.04 39.47
N ALA A 44 6.78 5.87 39.80
CA ALA A 44 6.88 4.67 38.96
C ALA A 44 6.48 4.97 37.51
N GLU A 45 7.03 4.22 36.55
CA GLU A 45 6.67 4.37 35.14
C GLU A 45 5.15 4.21 34.98
N ALA A 46 4.50 5.26 34.48
CA ALA A 46 3.08 5.20 34.16
C ALA A 46 2.85 4.23 33.00
N HIS A 47 1.72 3.52 33.02
CA HIS A 47 1.33 2.66 31.92
C HIS A 47 1.11 3.50 30.64
N VAL A 48 1.85 3.22 29.56
CA VAL A 48 1.81 3.98 28.29
C VAL A 48 1.28 3.13 27.12
N ASN A 49 0.72 3.77 26.09
CA ASN A 49 0.16 3.06 24.92
C ASN A 49 1.17 2.14 24.20
N ASN A 50 2.44 2.50 24.19
CA ASN A 50 3.50 1.70 23.60
C ASN A 50 4.73 1.78 24.53
N PRO A 51 5.16 0.66 25.15
CA PRO A 51 6.25 0.67 26.12
C PRO A 51 7.63 0.82 25.49
N PHE A 52 7.79 0.49 24.20
CA PHE A 52 9.05 0.54 23.46
C PHE A 52 9.42 1.96 23.01
N VAL A 53 8.42 2.84 22.78
CA VAL A 53 8.64 4.22 22.32
C VAL A 53 9.40 5.02 23.39
N GLY A 54 10.57 5.53 22.99
CA GLY A 54 11.47 6.32 23.83
C GLY A 54 12.31 5.51 24.83
N ALA A 55 12.16 4.19 24.88
CA ALA A 55 12.89 3.32 25.79
C ALA A 55 14.23 2.83 25.20
N THR A 56 15.20 2.56 26.07
CA THR A 56 16.24 1.54 25.80
C THR A 56 15.67 0.14 26.01
N ALA A 57 16.37 -0.90 25.57
CA ALA A 57 15.96 -2.29 25.80
C ALA A 57 17.08 -3.09 26.51
N TYR A 58 16.68 -4.10 27.27
CA TYR A 58 17.58 -5.00 27.99
C TYR A 58 18.43 -5.86 27.05
N LEU A 59 19.74 -5.84 27.24
CA LEU A 59 20.67 -6.76 26.60
C LEU A 59 20.93 -7.95 27.53
N ASN A 60 20.47 -9.13 27.12
CA ASN A 60 20.60 -10.35 27.91
C ASN A 60 22.06 -10.85 27.90
N GLU A 61 22.73 -10.70 29.05
CA GLU A 61 24.14 -11.06 29.23
C GLU A 61 24.42 -12.55 29.00
N ASP A 62 23.47 -13.43 29.33
CA ASP A 62 23.62 -14.87 29.16
C ASP A 62 23.58 -15.23 27.66
N TYR A 63 22.66 -14.61 26.91
CA TYR A 63 22.63 -14.71 25.46
C TYR A 63 23.92 -14.15 24.84
N SER A 64 24.40 -12.99 25.32
CA SER A 64 25.66 -12.41 24.87
C SER A 64 26.87 -13.34 25.09
N ALA A 65 26.90 -14.09 26.20
CA ALA A 65 27.93 -15.08 26.49
C ALA A 65 27.82 -16.33 25.60
N LEU A 66 26.61 -16.75 25.22
CA LEU A 66 26.42 -17.83 24.24
C LEU A 66 26.94 -17.42 22.85
N VAL A 67 26.66 -16.17 22.41
CA VAL A 67 27.20 -15.62 21.16
C VAL A 67 28.73 -15.61 21.14
N ASP A 68 29.38 -15.30 22.28
CA ASP A 68 30.84 -15.34 22.42
C ASP A 68 31.45 -16.73 22.17
N THR A 69 30.73 -17.82 22.50
CA THR A 69 31.21 -19.18 22.18
C THR A 69 31.33 -19.39 20.67
N SER A 70 30.39 -18.84 19.88
CA SER A 70 30.43 -18.91 18.42
C SER A 70 31.48 -18.00 17.81
N ILE A 71 31.70 -16.81 18.39
CA ILE A 71 32.78 -15.90 18.00
C ILE A 71 34.15 -16.56 18.23
N ALA A 72 34.32 -17.32 19.31
CA ALA A 72 35.57 -18.06 19.58
C ALA A 72 35.83 -19.20 18.57
N LEU A 73 34.78 -19.88 18.09
CA LEU A 73 34.89 -21.04 17.20
C LEU A 73 35.20 -20.69 15.72
N THR A 74 34.80 -19.51 15.23
CA THR A 74 35.08 -19.09 13.85
C THR A 74 36.45 -18.42 13.69
N SER A 75 37.03 -18.48 12.50
CA SER A 75 38.20 -17.69 12.06
C SER A 75 37.85 -16.57 11.06
N ASP A 76 36.62 -16.56 10.53
CA ASP A 76 36.13 -15.56 9.58
C ASP A 76 35.88 -14.22 10.30
N ALA A 77 36.69 -13.20 9.97
CA ALA A 77 36.63 -11.89 10.59
C ALA A 77 35.34 -11.12 10.30
N LYS A 78 34.74 -11.28 9.10
CA LYS A 78 33.44 -10.69 8.76
C LYS A 78 32.35 -11.35 9.59
N LEU A 79 32.37 -12.68 9.68
CA LEU A 79 31.41 -13.42 10.50
C LEU A 79 31.50 -13.03 11.99
N LYS A 80 32.70 -12.87 12.56
CA LYS A 80 32.87 -12.34 13.92
C LYS A 80 32.25 -10.94 14.05
N ALA A 81 32.55 -10.04 13.12
CA ALA A 81 32.03 -8.67 13.13
C ALA A 81 30.49 -8.61 13.03
N GLN A 82 29.86 -9.58 12.38
CA GLN A 82 28.39 -9.71 12.34
C GLN A 82 27.82 -10.37 13.61
N MET A 83 28.53 -11.34 14.20
CA MET A 83 28.14 -11.95 15.48
C MET A 83 28.22 -10.97 16.67
N GLU A 84 29.27 -10.14 16.73
CA GLU A 84 29.39 -9.06 17.73
C GLU A 84 28.30 -7.99 17.56
N THR A 85 27.84 -7.73 16.33
CA THR A 85 26.63 -6.93 16.08
C THR A 85 25.38 -7.61 16.64
N VAL A 86 25.20 -8.92 16.42
CA VAL A 86 24.04 -9.68 16.94
C VAL A 86 23.99 -9.69 18.47
N LYS A 87 25.15 -9.76 19.13
CA LYS A 87 25.32 -9.64 20.58
C LYS A 87 24.81 -8.31 21.15
N SER A 88 24.73 -7.25 20.33
CA SER A 88 24.32 -5.90 20.74
C SER A 88 22.80 -5.64 20.71
N TYR A 89 21.99 -6.63 20.29
CA TYR A 89 20.53 -6.50 20.22
C TYR A 89 19.82 -7.17 21.40
N PRO A 90 18.67 -6.64 21.84
CA PRO A 90 17.88 -7.21 22.93
C PRO A 90 17.19 -8.52 22.50
N THR A 91 17.13 -9.49 23.41
CA THR A 91 16.41 -10.76 23.26
C THR A 91 15.54 -11.03 24.49
N ALA A 92 14.39 -11.67 24.32
CA ALA A 92 13.52 -12.01 25.45
C ALA A 92 14.12 -13.12 26.33
N VAL A 93 13.80 -13.08 27.62
CA VAL A 93 14.12 -14.12 28.61
C VAL A 93 12.97 -15.13 28.66
N TRP A 94 13.23 -16.40 28.35
CA TRP A 94 12.20 -17.44 28.40
C TRP A 94 12.11 -18.05 29.79
N ILE A 95 10.92 -18.04 30.38
CA ILE A 95 10.62 -18.68 31.66
C ILE A 95 9.94 -20.04 31.36
N ASP A 96 10.64 -20.95 30.67
CA ASP A 96 10.09 -22.18 30.04
C ASP A 96 9.61 -23.28 31.02
N ARG A 97 9.72 -23.02 32.32
CA ARG A 97 9.44 -23.91 33.48
C ARG A 97 9.57 -23.15 34.80
N ILE A 98 9.12 -23.74 35.91
CA ILE A 98 9.28 -23.21 37.27
C ILE A 98 10.76 -23.00 37.63
N ALA A 99 11.65 -23.91 37.23
CA ALA A 99 13.09 -23.77 37.49
C ALA A 99 13.71 -22.51 36.84
N ALA A 100 13.15 -22.02 35.73
CA ALA A 100 13.64 -20.82 35.04
C ALA A 100 13.37 -19.52 35.81
N ILE A 101 12.43 -19.52 36.77
CA ILE A 101 12.22 -18.39 37.69
C ILE A 101 13.46 -18.18 38.57
N TYR A 102 14.06 -19.28 39.05
CA TYR A 102 15.14 -19.29 40.04
C TYR A 102 16.54 -19.37 39.44
N GLY A 103 16.66 -19.73 38.15
CA GLY A 103 17.95 -19.78 37.45
C GLY A 103 18.91 -20.86 37.97
N GLY A 104 20.20 -20.59 37.87
CA GLY A 104 21.26 -21.44 38.39
C GLY A 104 21.36 -22.80 37.68
N ALA A 105 21.89 -23.81 38.38
CA ALA A 105 22.22 -25.11 37.80
C ALA A 105 21.00 -25.85 37.19
N GLU A 106 19.82 -25.72 37.81
CA GLU A 106 18.57 -26.33 37.32
C GLU A 106 18.02 -25.63 36.06
N ASN A 107 18.51 -24.42 35.73
CA ASN A 107 18.26 -23.73 34.45
C ASN A 107 19.55 -23.57 33.61
N ALA A 108 20.38 -24.62 33.57
CA ALA A 108 21.61 -24.70 32.76
C ALA A 108 22.65 -23.58 33.02
N GLY A 109 22.63 -22.97 34.20
CA GLY A 109 23.54 -21.89 34.60
C GLY A 109 23.08 -20.47 34.25
N ARG A 110 21.89 -20.30 33.67
CA ARG A 110 21.29 -18.99 33.38
C ARG A 110 20.88 -18.26 34.67
N LYS A 111 20.78 -16.93 34.59
CA LYS A 111 20.29 -16.06 35.68
C LYS A 111 18.86 -16.41 36.12
N SER A 112 18.50 -16.01 37.33
CA SER A 112 17.11 -15.96 37.79
C SER A 112 16.36 -14.78 37.18
N VAL A 113 15.02 -14.74 37.33
CA VAL A 113 14.21 -13.58 36.90
C VAL A 113 14.59 -12.32 37.69
N GLU A 114 14.91 -12.44 38.98
CA GLU A 114 15.40 -11.33 39.81
C GLU A 114 16.77 -10.83 39.33
N GLU A 115 17.69 -11.74 39.01
CA GLU A 115 19.04 -11.41 38.51
C GLU A 115 19.00 -10.77 37.12
N HIS A 116 18.07 -11.19 36.26
CA HIS A 116 17.79 -10.50 35.00
C HIS A 116 17.27 -9.08 35.26
N LEU A 117 16.28 -8.89 36.13
CA LEU A 117 15.73 -7.57 36.45
C LEU A 117 16.77 -6.64 37.11
N ASP A 118 17.68 -7.16 37.93
CA ASP A 118 18.82 -6.38 38.44
C ASP A 118 19.81 -5.97 37.34
N ALA A 119 20.07 -6.83 36.36
CA ALA A 119 20.85 -6.46 35.18
C ALA A 119 20.11 -5.39 34.33
N VAL A 120 18.79 -5.42 34.25
CA VAL A 120 17.98 -4.37 33.59
C VAL A 120 18.15 -3.03 34.34
N LEU A 121 18.06 -3.01 35.67
CA LEU A 121 18.29 -1.79 36.47
C LEU A 121 19.72 -1.26 36.26
N ALA A 122 20.73 -2.12 36.21
CA ALA A 122 22.12 -1.74 35.96
C ALA A 122 22.35 -1.16 34.55
N GLN A 123 21.56 -1.60 33.56
CA GLN A 123 21.60 -1.07 32.18
C GLN A 123 20.75 0.19 31.97
N LYS A 124 19.84 0.52 32.90
CA LYS A 124 18.91 1.66 32.78
C LYS A 124 19.65 3.00 32.81
N LYS A 125 19.38 3.85 31.81
CA LYS A 125 19.98 5.19 31.73
C LYS A 125 19.14 6.22 32.52
N PRO A 126 19.75 7.17 33.25
CA PRO A 126 19.02 8.23 33.95
C PRO A 126 18.10 9.01 33.01
N GLY A 127 16.83 9.16 33.40
CA GLY A 127 15.82 9.88 32.59
C GLY A 127 15.33 9.15 31.33
N VAL A 128 15.76 7.91 31.07
CA VAL A 128 15.30 7.10 29.94
C VAL A 128 14.60 5.84 30.47
N PRO A 129 13.42 5.45 29.95
CA PRO A 129 12.79 4.17 30.26
C PRO A 129 13.62 2.98 29.74
N ILE A 130 13.40 1.80 30.30
CA ILE A 130 13.98 0.56 29.76
C ILE A 130 12.92 -0.53 29.66
N THR A 131 12.87 -1.24 28.53
CA THR A 131 12.04 -2.43 28.34
C THR A 131 12.83 -3.70 28.63
N ALA A 132 12.18 -4.68 29.26
CA ALA A 132 12.71 -6.02 29.47
C ALA A 132 11.63 -7.05 29.13
N SER A 133 11.89 -7.92 28.15
CA SER A 133 10.91 -8.88 27.65
C SER A 133 11.09 -10.26 28.29
N PHE A 134 10.00 -10.81 28.80
CA PHE A 134 9.92 -12.14 29.41
C PHE A 134 8.83 -12.96 28.73
N VAL A 135 9.10 -14.24 28.47
CA VAL A 135 8.13 -15.17 27.87
C VAL A 135 7.56 -16.05 28.98
N ILE A 136 6.25 -15.91 29.20
CA ILE A 136 5.43 -16.73 30.10
C ILE A 136 5.00 -17.94 29.27
N TYR A 137 5.50 -19.14 29.58
CA TYR A 137 5.41 -20.31 28.71
C TYR A 137 5.48 -21.62 29.50
N ASN A 138 4.50 -21.88 30.35
CA ASN A 138 4.43 -23.10 31.17
C ASN A 138 3.00 -23.63 31.42
N LEU A 139 2.04 -23.37 30.51
CA LEU A 139 0.67 -23.91 30.65
C LEU A 139 0.64 -25.43 30.92
N PRO A 140 -0.29 -25.93 31.76
CA PRO A 140 -0.49 -27.36 31.94
C PRO A 140 -0.93 -28.01 30.61
N GLY A 141 -0.17 -28.98 30.13
CA GLY A 141 -0.37 -29.58 28.82
C GLY A 141 0.03 -28.66 27.65
N ARG A 142 1.03 -27.79 27.85
CA ARG A 142 1.65 -26.93 26.83
C ARG A 142 1.95 -27.69 25.52
N ASP A 143 2.05 -26.96 24.42
CA ASP A 143 2.51 -27.49 23.13
C ASP A 143 1.60 -28.63 22.60
N CYS A 144 0.26 -28.55 22.77
CA CYS A 144 -0.63 -29.72 22.66
C CYS A 144 -0.72 -30.38 21.27
N HIS A 145 -0.26 -29.72 20.20
CA HIS A 145 -0.18 -30.31 18.85
C HIS A 145 1.23 -30.85 18.51
N ALA A 146 2.22 -30.62 19.38
CA ALA A 146 3.54 -31.24 19.27
C ALA A 146 3.43 -32.77 19.35
N LEU A 147 4.34 -33.45 18.65
CA LEU A 147 4.52 -34.90 18.75
C LEU A 147 5.25 -35.27 20.06
N ALA A 148 6.05 -34.34 20.59
CA ALA A 148 6.62 -34.42 21.95
C ALA A 148 6.74 -33.01 22.56
N SER A 149 5.74 -32.63 23.37
CA SER A 149 5.76 -31.40 24.19
C SER A 149 6.92 -31.40 25.20
N ASN A 150 7.43 -30.20 25.50
CA ASN A 150 8.45 -29.97 26.54
C ASN A 150 7.87 -29.35 27.82
N GLY A 151 6.54 -29.34 28.00
CA GLY A 151 5.89 -28.77 29.19
C GLY A 151 5.98 -29.70 30.41
N GLU A 152 6.47 -29.19 31.55
CA GLU A 152 6.62 -29.99 32.78
C GLU A 152 5.28 -30.29 33.49
N LEU A 153 4.27 -29.44 33.27
CA LEU A 153 2.97 -29.51 33.93
C LEU A 153 1.97 -30.37 33.11
N PRO A 154 1.44 -31.49 33.64
CA PRO A 154 0.50 -32.33 32.91
C PRO A 154 -0.91 -31.70 32.87
N LEU A 155 -1.66 -31.89 31.77
CA LEU A 155 -2.99 -31.31 31.54
C LEU A 155 -4.04 -31.76 32.59
N THR A 156 -4.08 -31.09 33.74
CA THR A 156 -4.93 -31.44 34.89
C THR A 156 -5.25 -30.19 35.71
N GLN A 157 -6.39 -30.22 36.42
CA GLN A 157 -6.78 -29.13 37.33
C GLN A 157 -5.81 -28.97 38.53
N ALA A 158 -5.11 -30.04 38.93
CA ALA A 158 -4.07 -29.97 39.95
C ALA A 158 -2.83 -29.22 39.45
N ALA A 159 -2.37 -29.51 38.23
CA ALA A 159 -1.27 -28.78 37.62
C ALA A 159 -1.65 -27.35 37.22
N LEU A 160 -2.92 -27.07 36.87
CA LEU A 160 -3.40 -25.70 36.74
C LEU A 160 -3.31 -24.94 38.06
N GLN A 161 -3.52 -25.60 39.21
CA GLN A 161 -3.27 -24.94 40.50
C GLN A 161 -1.77 -24.67 40.72
N THR A 162 -0.88 -25.60 40.34
CA THR A 162 0.59 -25.39 40.37
C THR A 162 1.04 -24.25 39.46
N TYR A 163 0.55 -24.19 38.22
CA TYR A 163 0.79 -23.07 37.29
C TYR A 163 0.38 -21.73 37.90
N LYS A 164 -0.70 -21.71 38.71
CA LYS A 164 -1.15 -20.50 39.40
C LYS A 164 -0.24 -20.12 40.56
N THR A 165 0.03 -21.03 41.51
CA THR A 165 0.73 -20.68 42.77
C THR A 165 2.25 -20.77 42.73
N ASP A 166 2.80 -21.65 41.91
CA ASP A 166 4.22 -22.01 41.94
C ASP A 166 4.97 -21.41 40.73
N TYR A 167 4.22 -20.84 39.77
CA TYR A 167 4.71 -20.19 38.56
C TYR A 167 4.18 -18.75 38.43
N ILE A 168 2.90 -18.53 38.07
CA ILE A 168 2.35 -17.17 37.83
C ILE A 168 2.37 -16.29 39.08
N ASP A 169 1.93 -16.78 40.25
CA ASP A 169 1.96 -16.00 41.49
C ASP A 169 3.38 -15.54 41.84
N VAL A 170 4.38 -16.40 41.65
CA VAL A 170 5.80 -16.09 41.93
C VAL A 170 6.34 -15.06 40.96
N ILE A 171 6.08 -15.20 39.65
CA ILE A 171 6.52 -14.23 38.64
C ILE A 171 5.86 -12.86 38.88
N ALA A 172 4.56 -12.84 39.19
CA ALA A 172 3.84 -11.62 39.50
C ALA A 172 4.32 -10.95 40.80
N ASP A 173 4.60 -11.72 41.85
CA ASP A 173 5.13 -11.20 43.12
C ASP A 173 6.55 -10.63 42.94
N ILE A 174 7.39 -11.19 42.04
CA ILE A 174 8.69 -10.63 41.65
C ILE A 174 8.51 -9.34 40.83
N PHE A 175 7.68 -9.35 39.78
CA PHE A 175 7.44 -8.17 38.93
C PHE A 175 6.80 -7.00 39.69
N ALA A 176 6.07 -7.28 40.77
CA ALA A 176 5.44 -6.29 41.63
C ALA A 176 6.36 -5.71 42.74
N ASP A 177 7.62 -6.15 42.87
CA ASP A 177 8.56 -5.52 43.81
C ASP A 177 8.79 -4.04 43.42
N PRO A 178 8.56 -3.06 44.31
CA PRO A 178 8.82 -1.64 44.05
C PRO A 178 10.25 -1.33 43.58
N LYS A 179 11.21 -2.22 43.81
CA LYS A 179 12.57 -2.19 43.25
C LYS A 179 12.58 -2.12 41.71
N TYR A 180 11.61 -2.74 41.04
CA TYR A 180 11.53 -2.85 39.58
C TYR A 180 10.48 -1.93 38.93
N GLN A 181 9.82 -1.07 39.70
CA GLN A 181 8.73 -0.18 39.24
C GLN A 181 9.10 0.78 38.08
N ASP A 182 10.40 0.99 37.87
CA ASP A 182 10.94 1.87 36.81
C ASP A 182 11.30 1.08 35.52
N ILE A 183 11.08 -0.24 35.48
CA ILE A 183 11.24 -1.09 34.29
C ILE A 183 9.88 -1.26 33.61
N ARG A 184 9.85 -1.16 32.27
CA ARG A 184 8.70 -1.57 31.45
C ARG A 184 8.83 -3.06 31.13
N ILE A 185 8.14 -3.90 31.89
CA ILE A 185 8.24 -5.36 31.80
C ILE A 185 7.28 -5.83 30.71
N ILE A 186 7.80 -6.42 29.62
CA ILE A 186 6.98 -6.95 28.52
C ILE A 186 6.74 -8.42 28.78
N ALA A 187 5.51 -8.81 29.09
CA ALA A 187 5.12 -10.20 29.29
C ALA A 187 4.50 -10.75 27.99
N ILE A 188 5.21 -11.66 27.34
CA ILE A 188 4.71 -12.40 26.18
C ILE A 188 4.00 -13.65 26.69
N ILE A 189 2.69 -13.75 26.42
CA ILE A 189 1.81 -14.70 27.10
C ILE A 189 1.57 -15.95 26.24
N GLU A 190 2.12 -17.06 26.72
CA GLU A 190 1.90 -18.46 26.34
C GLU A 190 1.83 -18.72 24.82
N PRO A 191 2.99 -18.72 24.12
CA PRO A 191 3.10 -19.26 22.77
C PRO A 191 2.56 -20.69 22.62
N ASP A 192 2.18 -21.09 21.40
CA ASP A 192 1.65 -22.43 21.05
C ASP A 192 0.46 -22.89 21.92
N SER A 193 -0.38 -21.94 22.38
CA SER A 193 -1.52 -22.21 23.27
C SER A 193 -2.89 -22.13 22.57
N LEU A 194 -3.60 -21.00 22.67
CA LEU A 194 -4.95 -20.77 22.13
C LEU A 194 -5.10 -21.04 20.61
N PRO A 195 -4.12 -20.82 19.72
CA PRO A 195 -4.26 -21.15 18.30
C PRO A 195 -4.56 -22.64 18.05
N ASN A 196 -4.07 -23.53 18.93
CA ASN A 196 -4.36 -24.96 18.86
C ASN A 196 -5.84 -25.28 19.13
N LEU A 197 -6.53 -24.47 19.95
CA LEU A 197 -7.95 -24.66 20.25
C LEU A 197 -8.85 -24.26 19.07
N VAL A 198 -8.29 -23.56 18.07
CA VAL A 198 -8.99 -23.20 16.83
C VAL A 198 -8.81 -24.25 15.74
N THR A 199 -7.57 -24.69 15.49
CA THR A 199 -7.27 -25.54 14.31
C THR A 199 -7.02 -27.01 14.65
N ASN A 200 -6.58 -27.31 15.87
CA ASN A 200 -5.90 -28.57 16.20
C ASN A 200 -6.68 -29.46 17.18
N LEU A 201 -7.98 -29.17 17.40
CA LEU A 201 -8.89 -29.93 18.26
C LEU A 201 -9.02 -31.43 17.91
N SER A 202 -8.65 -31.83 16.69
CA SER A 202 -8.57 -33.23 16.27
C SER A 202 -7.40 -34.00 16.89
N THR A 203 -6.35 -33.31 17.36
CA THR A 203 -5.31 -33.90 18.20
C THR A 203 -5.86 -34.11 19.61
N PRO A 204 -5.83 -35.33 20.17
CA PRO A 204 -6.49 -35.62 21.45
C PRO A 204 -6.08 -34.72 22.61
N ALA A 205 -4.80 -34.32 22.71
CA ALA A 205 -4.34 -33.42 23.76
C ALA A 205 -4.97 -32.01 23.66
N CYS A 206 -5.08 -31.43 22.46
CA CYS A 206 -5.76 -30.14 22.26
C CYS A 206 -7.28 -30.24 22.45
N GLY A 207 -7.89 -31.34 22.01
CA GLY A 207 -9.30 -31.63 22.31
C GLY A 207 -9.57 -31.76 23.81
N GLN A 208 -8.64 -32.32 24.59
CA GLN A 208 -8.69 -32.31 26.05
C GLN A 208 -8.42 -30.90 26.63
N ALA A 209 -7.53 -30.10 26.06
CA ALA A 209 -7.25 -28.74 26.55
C ALA A 209 -8.50 -27.85 26.48
N ALA A 210 -9.15 -27.79 25.31
CA ALA A 210 -10.41 -27.07 25.13
C ALA A 210 -11.55 -27.63 26.01
N SER A 211 -11.76 -28.96 26.00
CA SER A 211 -12.87 -29.56 26.76
C SER A 211 -12.69 -29.51 28.29
N THR A 212 -11.49 -29.20 28.78
CA THR A 212 -11.23 -28.94 30.22
C THR A 212 -11.12 -27.46 30.58
N GLY A 213 -11.08 -26.55 29.58
CA GLY A 213 -10.95 -25.11 29.76
C GLY A 213 -9.64 -24.66 30.43
N ILE A 214 -8.59 -25.50 30.39
CA ILE A 214 -7.38 -25.29 31.20
C ILE A 214 -6.46 -24.21 30.62
N TYR A 215 -6.37 -24.10 29.28
CA TYR A 215 -5.58 -23.06 28.62
C TYR A 215 -6.21 -21.68 28.88
N GLU A 216 -7.51 -21.57 28.66
CA GLU A 216 -8.34 -20.39 28.86
C GLU A 216 -8.29 -19.92 30.32
N ALA A 217 -8.48 -20.85 31.28
CA ALA A 217 -8.43 -20.56 32.71
C ALA A 217 -7.01 -20.35 33.26
N GLY A 218 -5.97 -20.69 32.50
CA GLY A 218 -4.56 -20.39 32.78
C GLY A 218 -4.17 -19.01 32.28
N ILE A 219 -4.41 -18.72 31.00
CA ILE A 219 -4.10 -17.44 30.36
C ILE A 219 -4.88 -16.29 31.01
N LYS A 220 -6.19 -16.46 31.24
CA LYS A 220 -6.97 -15.47 32.00
C LYS A 220 -6.35 -15.16 33.36
N TYR A 221 -5.84 -16.16 34.07
CA TYR A 221 -5.22 -15.95 35.38
C TYR A 221 -3.87 -15.25 35.30
N ALA A 222 -3.06 -15.57 34.28
CA ALA A 222 -1.82 -14.84 34.00
C ALA A 222 -2.12 -13.35 33.73
N LEU A 223 -3.10 -13.06 32.88
CA LEU A 223 -3.53 -11.69 32.57
C LEU A 223 -4.10 -10.97 33.81
N ASP A 224 -5.00 -11.61 34.57
CA ASP A 224 -5.57 -11.08 35.82
C ASP A 224 -4.49 -10.71 36.85
N LYS A 225 -3.42 -11.50 36.94
CA LYS A 225 -2.28 -11.28 37.86
C LYS A 225 -1.29 -10.24 37.35
N LEU A 226 -0.94 -10.26 36.07
CA LEU A 226 0.10 -9.43 35.48
C LEU A 226 -0.40 -8.01 35.16
N HIS A 227 -1.62 -7.86 34.64
CA HIS A 227 -2.23 -6.55 34.38
C HIS A 227 -2.46 -5.72 35.67
N ALA A 228 -2.51 -6.38 36.83
CA ALA A 228 -2.59 -5.69 38.13
C ALA A 228 -1.29 -4.95 38.52
N ILE A 229 -0.20 -5.12 37.76
CA ILE A 229 1.12 -4.53 37.99
C ILE A 229 1.31 -3.39 36.97
N PRO A 230 1.29 -2.09 37.37
CA PRO A 230 1.14 -0.98 36.42
C PRO A 230 2.21 -0.85 35.32
N ASN A 231 3.41 -1.35 35.57
CA ASN A 231 4.57 -1.30 34.67
C ASN A 231 4.80 -2.61 33.88
N VAL A 232 3.89 -3.58 33.96
CA VAL A 232 3.85 -4.78 33.11
C VAL A 232 2.93 -4.54 31.91
N TYR A 233 3.33 -5.06 30.75
CA TYR A 233 2.65 -4.94 29.46
C TYR A 233 2.45 -6.32 28.85
N ASN A 234 1.20 -6.75 28.67
CA ASN A 234 0.83 -8.10 28.25
C ASN A 234 0.59 -8.16 26.73
N TYR A 235 1.39 -8.96 26.02
CA TYR A 235 1.20 -9.28 24.60
C TYR A 235 0.91 -10.77 24.44
N LEU A 236 -0.31 -11.14 24.00
CA LEU A 236 -0.67 -12.54 23.79
C LEU A 236 -0.08 -13.06 22.48
N ASP A 237 0.51 -14.25 22.50
CA ASP A 237 0.87 -14.93 21.27
C ASP A 237 -0.37 -15.30 20.45
N ILE A 238 -0.34 -15.06 19.14
CA ILE A 238 -1.38 -15.46 18.20
C ILE A 238 -0.80 -16.17 16.97
N GLY A 239 0.19 -17.03 17.19
CA GLY A 239 0.80 -17.88 16.18
C GLY A 239 1.44 -17.07 15.04
N HIS A 240 1.15 -17.42 13.79
CA HIS A 240 1.69 -16.75 12.61
C HIS A 240 0.75 -16.89 11.40
N SER A 241 1.01 -16.12 10.34
CA SER A 241 0.18 -16.10 9.12
C SER A 241 0.06 -17.48 8.46
N GLY A 242 1.13 -18.28 8.51
CA GLY A 242 1.18 -19.67 8.03
C GLY A 242 0.33 -20.67 8.82
N TRP A 243 -0.34 -20.25 9.90
CA TRP A 243 -1.22 -21.07 10.73
C TRP A 243 -2.63 -20.49 10.80
N LEU A 244 -2.76 -19.20 11.17
CA LEU A 244 -4.05 -18.54 11.40
C LEU A 244 -4.49 -17.61 10.24
N GLY A 245 -3.79 -17.60 9.10
CA GLY A 245 -4.11 -16.72 7.98
C GLY A 245 -5.43 -17.03 7.26
N TRP A 246 -5.82 -18.30 7.10
CA TRP A 246 -7.10 -18.67 6.47
C TRP A 246 -8.29 -18.08 7.25
N ASP A 247 -9.29 -17.53 6.54
CA ASP A 247 -10.36 -16.73 7.16
C ASP A 247 -11.12 -17.45 8.28
N ASN A 248 -11.38 -18.76 8.15
CA ASN A 248 -12.04 -19.55 9.20
C ASN A 248 -11.18 -19.64 10.47
N ASN A 249 -9.86 -19.87 10.32
CA ASN A 249 -8.92 -19.93 11.44
C ASN A 249 -8.79 -18.55 12.09
N ARG A 250 -8.68 -17.51 11.26
CA ARG A 250 -8.50 -16.12 11.65
C ARG A 250 -9.68 -15.60 12.46
N THR A 251 -10.90 -15.81 11.96
CA THR A 251 -12.15 -15.41 12.64
C THR A 251 -12.43 -16.24 13.90
N GLY A 252 -12.11 -17.54 13.87
CA GLY A 252 -12.18 -18.41 15.05
C GLY A 252 -11.24 -17.97 16.18
N ALA A 253 -10.00 -17.60 15.84
CA ALA A 253 -9.04 -17.04 16.79
C ALA A 253 -9.49 -15.69 17.34
N VAL A 254 -9.92 -14.75 16.49
CA VAL A 254 -10.41 -13.43 16.93
C VAL A 254 -11.58 -13.59 17.91
N ALA A 255 -12.51 -14.51 17.66
CA ALA A 255 -13.60 -14.81 18.59
C ALA A 255 -13.10 -15.40 19.91
N LEU A 256 -12.25 -16.44 19.88
CA LEU A 256 -11.70 -17.11 21.06
C LEU A 256 -10.93 -16.14 21.97
N TYR A 257 -10.03 -15.34 21.41
CA TYR A 257 -9.22 -14.39 22.18
C TYR A 257 -10.08 -13.27 22.77
N THR A 258 -11.12 -12.82 22.04
CA THR A 258 -12.07 -11.81 22.56
C THR A 258 -12.90 -12.36 23.72
N ASP A 259 -13.26 -13.65 23.73
CA ASP A 259 -13.95 -14.28 24.87
C ASP A 259 -13.01 -14.48 26.07
N VAL A 260 -11.83 -15.08 25.85
CA VAL A 260 -10.84 -15.36 26.91
C VAL A 260 -10.37 -14.08 27.60
N VAL A 261 -10.05 -13.03 26.84
CA VAL A 261 -9.59 -11.75 27.41
C VAL A 261 -10.78 -10.87 27.83
N GLY A 262 -11.91 -10.90 27.12
CA GLY A 262 -13.14 -10.24 27.57
C GLY A 262 -13.65 -10.77 28.92
N GLY A 263 -13.29 -12.00 29.27
CA GLY A 263 -13.58 -12.63 30.55
C GLY A 263 -12.65 -12.25 31.71
N THR A 264 -11.55 -11.51 31.54
CA THR A 264 -10.66 -11.10 32.66
C THR A 264 -11.31 -10.06 33.58
N LEU A 265 -10.65 -9.73 34.69
CA LEU A 265 -11.05 -8.65 35.60
C LEU A 265 -10.90 -7.24 35.00
N GLY A 266 -10.00 -7.05 34.03
CA GLY A 266 -9.85 -5.80 33.26
C GLY A 266 -10.58 -5.78 31.92
N GLY A 267 -11.20 -6.90 31.52
CA GLY A 267 -11.70 -7.12 30.17
C GLY A 267 -10.58 -7.03 29.13
N LEU A 268 -10.91 -6.56 27.92
CA LEU A 268 -9.98 -6.43 26.79
C LEU A 268 -8.73 -5.61 27.13
N SER A 269 -8.82 -4.67 28.07
CA SER A 269 -7.67 -3.88 28.56
C SER A 269 -6.63 -4.69 29.34
N SER A 270 -6.88 -5.96 29.71
CA SER A 270 -5.87 -6.83 30.33
C SER A 270 -4.79 -7.30 29.37
N ALA A 271 -4.95 -7.04 28.07
CA ALA A 271 -3.98 -7.30 27.02
C ALA A 271 -3.71 -5.99 26.25
N ASP A 272 -2.46 -5.54 26.29
CA ASP A 272 -2.03 -4.29 25.64
C ASP A 272 -1.81 -4.51 24.14
N GLY A 273 -1.54 -5.76 23.75
CA GLY A 273 -1.41 -6.16 22.37
C GLY A 273 -1.38 -7.67 22.14
N PHE A 274 -0.97 -8.02 20.92
CA PHE A 274 -0.68 -9.38 20.49
C PHE A 274 0.74 -9.48 19.94
N ILE A 275 1.26 -10.70 19.77
CA ILE A 275 2.50 -10.98 19.07
C ILE A 275 2.33 -12.11 18.06
N THR A 276 2.92 -11.97 16.88
CA THR A 276 3.00 -13.04 15.88
C THR A 276 4.44 -13.48 15.61
N ASN A 277 4.55 -14.65 14.98
CA ASN A 277 5.78 -15.27 14.51
C ASN A 277 6.76 -15.70 15.61
N THR A 278 6.34 -15.71 16.89
CA THR A 278 7.15 -16.12 18.04
C THR A 278 7.85 -17.45 17.80
N ALA A 279 9.18 -17.46 17.83
CA ALA A 279 10.02 -18.62 17.52
C ALA A 279 9.79 -19.26 16.14
N ASN A 280 9.01 -18.67 15.24
CA ASN A 280 8.79 -19.16 13.88
C ASN A 280 9.78 -18.49 12.90
N THR A 281 9.57 -18.70 11.59
CA THR A 281 10.45 -18.16 10.53
C THR A 281 9.65 -17.55 9.37
N THR A 282 8.35 -17.28 9.55
CA THR A 282 7.52 -16.70 8.47
C THR A 282 7.95 -15.26 8.21
N PRO A 283 8.26 -14.87 6.96
CA PRO A 283 8.95 -13.63 6.67
C PRO A 283 8.14 -12.39 7.09
N LEU A 284 8.86 -11.32 7.38
CA LEU A 284 8.24 -10.02 7.66
C LEU A 284 7.51 -9.46 6.43
N SER A 285 8.04 -9.69 5.22
CA SER A 285 7.38 -9.36 3.96
C SER A 285 7.79 -10.32 2.83
N GLU A 286 6.87 -10.63 1.91
CA GLU A 286 7.10 -11.38 0.67
C GLU A 286 7.14 -10.44 -0.56
N PRO A 287 8.24 -9.67 -0.77
CA PRO A 287 8.28 -8.54 -1.71
C PRO A 287 8.11 -8.91 -3.18
N ASN A 288 8.36 -10.17 -3.54
CA ASN A 288 8.22 -10.65 -4.92
C ASN A 288 6.80 -11.18 -5.23
N LEU A 289 5.96 -11.35 -4.19
CA LEU A 289 4.65 -12.03 -4.27
C LEU A 289 3.54 -11.21 -3.59
N SER A 290 3.69 -9.88 -3.49
CA SER A 290 2.85 -8.94 -2.73
C SER A 290 1.42 -8.71 -3.26
N ASN A 291 0.85 -9.67 -3.99
CA ASN A 291 -0.55 -9.71 -4.39
C ASN A 291 -1.01 -11.18 -4.43
N PRO A 292 -1.65 -11.70 -3.37
CA PRO A 292 -1.99 -13.11 -3.27
C PRO A 292 -3.05 -13.56 -4.28
N ASP A 293 -3.84 -12.64 -4.84
CA ASP A 293 -4.82 -12.89 -5.90
C ASP A 293 -4.27 -12.63 -7.33
N LEU A 294 -2.96 -12.37 -7.50
CA LEU A 294 -2.32 -12.30 -8.82
C LEU A 294 -2.57 -13.60 -9.59
N ASN A 295 -3.16 -13.50 -10.79
CA ASN A 295 -3.51 -14.67 -11.58
C ASN A 295 -2.32 -15.13 -12.45
N ILE A 296 -1.89 -16.39 -12.26
CA ILE A 296 -0.89 -17.07 -13.09
C ILE A 296 -1.51 -18.37 -13.61
N GLY A 297 -1.56 -18.54 -14.93
CA GLY A 297 -2.10 -19.77 -15.55
C GLY A 297 -3.59 -20.03 -15.28
N GLY A 298 -4.37 -18.99 -14.94
CA GLY A 298 -5.81 -19.10 -14.65
C GLY A 298 -6.16 -19.17 -13.16
N GLN A 299 -5.19 -19.30 -12.25
CA GLN A 299 -5.41 -19.40 -10.81
C GLN A 299 -4.67 -18.30 -10.02
N PRO A 300 -5.19 -17.84 -8.86
CA PRO A 300 -4.49 -16.88 -8.00
C PRO A 300 -3.27 -17.54 -7.34
N ILE A 301 -2.14 -16.85 -7.20
CA ILE A 301 -0.89 -17.44 -6.68
C ILE A 301 -1.01 -18.01 -5.26
N ARG A 302 -1.93 -17.53 -4.42
CA ARG A 302 -2.22 -18.16 -3.12
C ARG A 302 -2.70 -19.61 -3.21
N SER A 303 -3.22 -20.05 -4.35
CA SER A 303 -3.59 -21.46 -4.58
C SER A 303 -2.39 -22.41 -4.78
N ALA A 304 -1.15 -21.89 -4.84
CA ALA A 304 0.06 -22.71 -4.94
C ALA A 304 0.26 -23.59 -3.69
N LYS A 305 0.93 -24.75 -3.85
CA LYS A 305 1.12 -25.77 -2.78
C LYS A 305 1.79 -25.20 -1.51
N PHE A 306 2.55 -24.12 -1.61
CA PHE A 306 3.20 -23.50 -0.46
C PHE A 306 2.27 -22.63 0.41
N TYR A 307 1.16 -22.13 -0.15
CA TYR A 307 0.24 -21.23 0.55
C TYR A 307 -1.17 -21.82 0.74
N GLU A 308 -1.58 -22.82 -0.04
CA GLU A 308 -2.81 -23.61 0.17
C GLU A 308 -4.08 -22.76 0.35
N TRP A 309 -4.24 -21.75 -0.50
CA TRP A 309 -5.31 -20.73 -0.52
C TRP A 309 -5.24 -19.63 0.56
N ASN A 310 -4.29 -19.71 1.49
CA ASN A 310 -4.05 -18.68 2.51
C ASN A 310 -3.66 -17.34 1.86
N PRO A 311 -4.40 -16.25 2.06
CA PRO A 311 -4.08 -14.97 1.44
C PRO A 311 -2.95 -14.20 2.15
N TYR A 312 -2.52 -14.60 3.35
CA TYR A 312 -1.43 -13.93 4.07
C TYR A 312 -0.13 -14.73 3.94
N PHE A 313 0.78 -14.21 3.09
CA PHE A 313 2.08 -14.82 2.82
C PHE A 313 3.14 -14.44 3.84
N ASP A 314 3.00 -13.26 4.46
CA ASP A 314 3.92 -12.67 5.43
C ASP A 314 3.20 -12.13 6.66
N GLU A 315 3.98 -11.71 7.65
CA GLU A 315 3.49 -11.25 8.95
C GLU A 315 3.03 -9.79 8.97
N THR A 316 3.48 -8.94 8.02
CA THR A 316 3.04 -7.54 7.96
C THR A 316 1.59 -7.44 7.50
N ASP A 317 1.23 -8.15 6.43
CA ASP A 317 -0.16 -8.18 5.95
C ASP A 317 -1.08 -8.89 6.96
N PHE A 318 -0.57 -9.92 7.65
CA PHE A 318 -1.32 -10.68 8.64
C PHE A 318 -1.62 -9.87 9.92
N THR A 319 -0.64 -9.19 10.50
CA THR A 319 -0.87 -8.31 11.68
C THR A 319 -1.80 -7.15 11.34
N ALA A 320 -1.66 -6.55 10.15
CA ALA A 320 -2.56 -5.50 9.68
C ALA A 320 -4.02 -5.99 9.59
N LYS A 321 -4.23 -7.25 9.17
CA LYS A 321 -5.57 -7.85 9.15
C LYS A 321 -6.08 -8.21 10.55
N LEU A 322 -5.26 -8.82 11.41
CA LEU A 322 -5.65 -9.16 12.77
C LEU A 322 -6.06 -7.92 13.57
N TYR A 323 -5.29 -6.83 13.49
CA TYR A 323 -5.63 -5.54 14.10
C TYR A 323 -7.02 -5.05 13.64
N ALA A 324 -7.30 -5.09 12.34
CA ALA A 324 -8.60 -4.67 11.81
C ALA A 324 -9.76 -5.55 12.31
N ASP A 325 -9.57 -6.87 12.42
CA ASP A 325 -10.59 -7.79 12.95
C ASP A 325 -10.81 -7.61 14.45
N PHE A 326 -9.76 -7.42 15.25
CA PHE A 326 -9.91 -7.21 16.69
C PHE A 326 -10.59 -5.86 17.01
N VAL A 327 -10.22 -4.78 16.31
CA VAL A 327 -10.94 -3.50 16.43
C VAL A 327 -12.40 -3.65 15.99
N GLN A 328 -12.69 -4.44 14.96
CA GLN A 328 -14.07 -4.78 14.58
C GLN A 328 -14.80 -5.63 15.64
N ALA A 329 -14.09 -6.49 16.37
CA ALA A 329 -14.60 -7.27 17.50
C ALA A 329 -14.75 -6.45 18.81
N GLY A 330 -14.41 -5.16 18.79
CA GLY A 330 -14.60 -4.23 19.92
C GLY A 330 -13.35 -3.96 20.77
N TRP A 331 -12.16 -4.42 20.33
CA TRP A 331 -10.91 -4.10 21.01
C TRP A 331 -10.54 -2.62 20.86
N PRO A 332 -9.81 -2.04 21.84
CA PRO A 332 -9.32 -0.67 21.74
C PRO A 332 -8.47 -0.43 20.49
N ALA A 333 -8.64 0.73 19.85
CA ALA A 333 -7.75 1.16 18.75
C ALA A 333 -6.30 1.47 19.20
N SER A 334 -6.03 1.35 20.51
CA SER A 334 -4.69 1.39 21.10
C SER A 334 -3.98 0.03 21.12
N THR A 335 -4.68 -1.08 20.88
CA THR A 335 -4.14 -2.45 20.98
C THR A 335 -3.03 -2.66 19.95
N GLY A 336 -1.81 -2.89 20.44
CA GLY A 336 -0.60 -3.01 19.63
C GLY A 336 -0.34 -4.42 19.11
N PHE A 337 0.60 -4.51 18.16
CA PHE A 337 1.12 -5.77 17.63
C PHE A 337 2.64 -5.79 17.64
N LEU A 338 3.20 -6.93 18.05
CA LEU A 338 4.61 -7.25 17.92
C LEU A 338 4.80 -8.33 16.84
N ILE A 339 5.98 -8.37 16.24
CA ILE A 339 6.41 -9.47 15.36
C ILE A 339 7.78 -9.94 15.85
N ASP A 340 7.94 -11.24 16.09
CA ASP A 340 9.26 -11.85 16.32
C ASP A 340 10.03 -11.90 15.00
N THR A 341 11.05 -11.05 14.86
CA THR A 341 11.92 -10.94 13.68
C THR A 341 13.26 -11.66 13.86
N SER A 342 13.42 -12.43 14.94
CA SER A 342 14.68 -13.11 15.28
C SER A 342 15.28 -13.98 14.19
N ARG A 343 14.45 -14.68 13.39
CA ARG A 343 14.89 -15.74 12.46
C ARG A 343 14.16 -15.75 11.10
N ASN A 344 13.46 -14.67 10.74
CA ASN A 344 12.60 -14.61 9.56
C ASN A 344 13.10 -13.76 8.39
N GLY A 345 14.38 -13.38 8.37
CA GLY A 345 14.96 -12.55 7.31
C GLY A 345 14.97 -13.21 5.94
N TRP A 346 15.39 -14.48 5.86
CA TRP A 346 15.62 -15.23 4.61
C TRP A 346 16.51 -14.49 3.59
N GLY A 347 17.70 -14.10 4.04
CA GLY A 347 18.77 -13.55 3.21
C GLY A 347 19.70 -14.62 2.64
N GLY A 348 20.98 -14.29 2.57
CA GLY A 348 22.00 -15.13 1.94
C GLY A 348 21.84 -15.22 0.41
N VAL A 349 22.63 -16.10 -0.21
CA VAL A 349 22.71 -16.23 -1.68
C VAL A 349 21.45 -16.83 -2.33
N ASN A 350 20.53 -17.38 -1.54
CA ASN A 350 19.31 -18.04 -2.02
C ASN A 350 18.05 -17.15 -1.95
N ARG A 351 18.17 -15.88 -1.51
CA ARG A 351 17.04 -14.95 -1.49
C ARG A 351 16.70 -14.49 -2.93
N PRO A 352 15.48 -14.73 -3.43
CA PRO A 352 15.07 -14.24 -4.74
C PRO A 352 14.79 -12.73 -4.75
N SER A 353 15.04 -12.11 -5.90
CA SER A 353 14.80 -10.69 -6.18
C SER A 353 13.67 -10.43 -7.19
N THR A 354 13.10 -11.49 -7.76
CA THR A 354 11.98 -11.47 -8.72
C THR A 354 11.22 -12.81 -8.66
N ALA A 355 9.96 -12.82 -9.09
CA ALA A 355 9.17 -14.04 -9.30
C ALA A 355 9.00 -14.32 -10.81
N THR A 356 9.19 -15.57 -11.25
CA THR A 356 9.11 -15.98 -12.67
C THR A 356 8.60 -17.42 -12.81
N GLY A 357 7.56 -17.63 -13.62
CA GLY A 357 7.07 -18.98 -13.90
C GLY A 357 5.78 -18.99 -14.72
N ASN A 358 5.57 -20.07 -15.47
CA ASN A 358 4.41 -20.24 -16.36
C ASN A 358 3.23 -20.99 -15.69
N ASN A 359 3.37 -21.38 -14.42
CA ASN A 359 2.31 -21.91 -13.56
C ASN A 359 2.50 -21.40 -12.12
N ILE A 360 1.45 -21.51 -11.31
CA ILE A 360 1.42 -20.98 -9.92
C ILE A 360 2.56 -21.51 -9.03
N ASN A 361 2.94 -22.78 -9.14
CA ASN A 361 3.92 -23.37 -8.23
C ASN A 361 5.35 -22.94 -8.58
N ASP A 362 5.71 -22.90 -9.86
CA ASP A 362 7.03 -22.42 -10.30
C ASP A 362 7.18 -20.90 -10.06
N TYR A 363 6.11 -20.14 -10.29
CA TYR A 363 6.08 -18.70 -10.01
C TYR A 363 6.27 -18.41 -8.51
N VAL A 364 5.52 -19.10 -7.64
CA VAL A 364 5.67 -18.95 -6.19
C VAL A 364 7.02 -19.47 -5.70
N ASN A 365 7.49 -20.65 -6.14
CA ASN A 365 8.77 -21.22 -5.67
C ASN A 365 10.00 -20.44 -6.14
N SER A 366 9.92 -19.71 -7.26
CA SER A 366 10.96 -18.75 -7.65
C SER A 366 10.88 -17.45 -6.85
N GLY A 367 9.68 -16.93 -6.60
CA GLY A 367 9.48 -15.63 -5.93
C GLY A 367 9.63 -15.62 -4.41
N ARG A 368 9.18 -16.68 -3.70
CA ARG A 368 9.06 -16.67 -2.24
C ARG A 368 10.40 -16.52 -1.53
N VAL A 369 10.49 -15.61 -0.57
CA VAL A 369 11.69 -15.48 0.27
C VAL A 369 11.71 -16.54 1.35
N ASP A 370 10.56 -16.97 1.89
CA ASP A 370 10.49 -18.16 2.76
C ASP A 370 10.94 -19.39 1.97
N ARG A 371 12.06 -20.04 2.36
CA ARG A 371 12.64 -21.18 1.63
C ARG A 371 12.32 -22.55 2.26
N ARG A 372 11.40 -22.63 3.22
CA ARG A 372 10.96 -23.93 3.78
C ARG A 372 10.35 -24.86 2.73
N GLU A 373 10.33 -26.16 2.99
CA GLU A 373 9.56 -27.12 2.18
C GLU A 373 8.04 -26.97 2.40
N HIS A 374 7.62 -26.61 3.62
CA HIS A 374 6.23 -26.32 3.97
C HIS A 374 6.15 -25.28 5.10
N ARG A 375 5.10 -24.44 5.12
CA ARG A 375 4.92 -23.37 6.13
C ARG A 375 4.70 -23.91 7.55
N GLY A 376 4.25 -25.16 7.69
CA GLY A 376 4.14 -25.87 8.97
C GLY A 376 5.46 -26.38 9.54
N ASN A 377 6.58 -26.26 8.81
CA ASN A 377 7.89 -26.66 9.31
C ASN A 377 8.44 -25.56 10.24
N TRP A 378 8.46 -25.84 11.54
CA TRP A 378 8.86 -24.89 12.59
C TRP A 378 10.26 -25.16 13.15
N CYS A 379 10.61 -26.42 13.42
CA CYS A 379 11.82 -26.75 14.19
C CYS A 379 13.10 -26.59 13.37
N ASN A 380 14.04 -25.78 13.88
CA ASN A 380 15.41 -25.65 13.38
C ASN A 380 15.52 -25.46 11.86
N ALA A 381 14.61 -24.69 11.26
CA ALA A 381 14.46 -24.57 9.81
C ALA A 381 15.76 -24.18 9.09
N SER A 382 16.21 -25.04 8.18
CA SER A 382 17.36 -24.76 7.31
C SER A 382 17.08 -23.63 6.32
N GLY A 383 18.13 -22.92 5.90
CA GLY A 383 18.04 -21.72 5.07
C GLY A 383 17.59 -20.45 5.80
N ALA A 384 16.99 -20.55 7.00
CA ALA A 384 16.53 -19.41 7.77
C ALA A 384 17.66 -18.41 8.12
N GLY A 385 17.28 -17.18 8.44
CA GLY A 385 18.20 -16.05 8.60
C GLY A 385 17.67 -15.00 9.56
N ILE A 386 18.56 -14.29 10.26
CA ILE A 386 18.17 -13.18 11.15
C ILE A 386 17.41 -12.11 10.35
N GLY A 387 16.26 -11.68 10.87
CA GLY A 387 15.40 -10.67 10.24
C GLY A 387 15.79 -9.23 10.60
N GLU A 388 14.81 -8.34 10.54
CA GLU A 388 14.95 -6.97 11.05
C GLU A 388 15.39 -6.96 12.52
N ALA A 389 16.29 -6.03 12.85
CA ALA A 389 16.72 -5.83 14.23
C ALA A 389 15.57 -5.25 15.10
N PRO A 390 15.59 -5.47 16.43
CA PRO A 390 14.53 -4.97 17.31
C PRO A 390 14.36 -3.45 17.20
N LYS A 391 13.13 -3.00 16.92
CA LYS A 391 12.81 -1.65 16.46
C LYS A 391 11.42 -1.22 16.92
N ALA A 392 11.36 -0.22 17.81
CA ALA A 392 10.10 0.42 18.23
C ALA A 392 9.41 1.15 17.06
N ALA A 393 8.08 1.14 17.04
CA ALA A 393 7.19 1.83 16.10
C ALA A 393 7.68 1.76 14.63
N PRO A 394 7.79 0.54 14.03
CA PRO A 394 8.55 0.33 12.80
C PRO A 394 7.99 1.02 11.55
N GLY A 395 6.71 1.40 11.53
CA GLY A 395 6.08 2.18 10.46
C GLY A 395 4.54 2.18 10.53
N PRO A 396 3.86 1.02 10.34
CA PRO A 396 2.42 0.88 10.53
C PRO A 396 2.01 1.22 11.96
N ALA A 397 0.93 1.98 12.13
CA ALA A 397 0.53 2.54 13.43
C ALA A 397 0.04 1.50 14.47
N HIS A 398 -0.30 0.28 14.03
CA HIS A 398 -0.66 -0.83 14.91
C HIS A 398 0.55 -1.67 15.35
N LEU A 399 1.73 -1.49 14.74
CA LEU A 399 2.94 -2.22 15.13
C LEU A 399 3.70 -1.46 16.21
N ASP A 400 3.80 -2.07 17.39
CA ASP A 400 4.45 -1.46 18.54
C ASP A 400 5.96 -1.58 18.48
N ALA A 401 6.46 -2.76 18.10
CA ALA A 401 7.87 -3.01 17.83
C ALA A 401 8.08 -4.29 17.00
N TYR A 402 9.16 -4.33 16.23
CA TYR A 402 9.84 -5.60 15.93
C TYR A 402 10.68 -5.99 17.14
N VAL A 403 10.65 -7.27 17.51
CA VAL A 403 11.33 -7.82 18.69
C VAL A 403 12.02 -9.13 18.33
N TRP A 404 13.04 -9.54 19.09
CA TRP A 404 13.59 -10.88 19.01
C TRP A 404 13.15 -11.66 20.25
N VAL A 405 12.13 -12.50 20.11
CA VAL A 405 11.60 -13.28 21.24
C VAL A 405 12.43 -14.54 21.40
N LYS A 406 12.49 -15.37 20.36
CA LYS A 406 13.41 -16.50 20.32
C LYS A 406 14.85 -15.98 20.14
N PRO A 407 15.79 -16.24 21.07
CA PRO A 407 17.15 -15.74 20.91
C PRO A 407 17.83 -16.44 19.71
N PRO A 408 18.32 -15.70 18.69
CA PRO A 408 18.89 -16.31 17.49
C PRO A 408 20.08 -17.24 17.83
N GLY A 409 19.98 -18.52 17.47
CA GLY A 409 20.99 -19.54 17.76
C GLY A 409 20.62 -20.50 18.91
N GLU A 410 19.53 -20.27 19.65
CA GLU A 410 18.98 -21.29 20.54
C GLU A 410 18.11 -22.30 19.78
N SER A 411 18.37 -23.59 20.00
CA SER A 411 17.65 -24.70 19.37
C SER A 411 16.16 -24.70 19.70
N ASP A 412 15.35 -25.16 18.75
CA ASP A 412 13.91 -25.39 18.92
C ASP A 412 13.60 -26.76 19.54
N GLY A 413 14.53 -27.70 19.44
CA GLY A 413 14.40 -29.09 19.89
C GLY A 413 15.52 -29.95 19.29
N SER A 414 15.82 -31.10 19.89
CA SER A 414 16.93 -31.93 19.42
C SER A 414 16.59 -32.69 18.14
N SER A 415 17.58 -32.89 17.26
CA SER A 415 17.37 -33.62 15.98
C SER A 415 17.30 -35.14 16.14
N SER A 416 17.47 -35.63 17.37
CA SER A 416 17.34 -37.01 17.82
C SER A 416 16.97 -37.02 19.30
N GLU A 417 16.73 -38.19 19.88
CA GLU A 417 16.64 -38.35 21.33
C GLU A 417 18.01 -38.03 21.98
N ILE A 418 18.02 -37.16 22.99
CA ILE A 418 19.22 -36.77 23.76
C ILE A 418 18.88 -36.87 25.25
N PRO A 419 19.48 -37.81 26.00
CA PRO A 419 19.30 -37.91 27.45
C PRO A 419 19.71 -36.61 28.16
N ASN A 420 18.79 -36.03 28.93
CA ASN A 420 18.98 -34.78 29.66
C ASN A 420 18.25 -34.83 31.01
N ASN A 421 18.65 -33.95 31.94
CA ASN A 421 18.02 -33.78 33.26
C ASN A 421 16.90 -32.71 33.27
N GLU A 422 16.52 -32.17 32.10
CA GLU A 422 15.58 -31.07 31.95
C GLU A 422 14.15 -31.51 31.63
N GLY A 423 13.93 -32.82 31.42
CA GLY A 423 12.64 -33.37 31.00
C GLY A 423 12.29 -33.13 29.52
N LYS A 424 13.23 -32.60 28.74
CA LYS A 424 13.01 -32.21 27.34
C LYS A 424 13.02 -33.44 26.42
N GLY A 425 12.02 -33.53 25.55
CA GLY A 425 11.78 -34.66 24.66
C GLY A 425 12.41 -34.50 23.26
N PHE A 426 12.04 -35.41 22.35
CA PHE A 426 12.42 -35.39 20.94
C PHE A 426 11.16 -35.37 20.06
N ASP A 427 10.87 -34.20 19.49
CA ASP A 427 9.79 -34.06 18.50
C ASP A 427 10.30 -34.43 17.10
N ARG A 428 9.54 -35.24 16.36
CA ARG A 428 9.91 -35.65 15.00
C ARG A 428 9.88 -34.49 13.99
N MET A 429 9.24 -33.37 14.28
CA MET A 429 9.35 -32.15 13.48
C MET A 429 10.78 -31.56 13.51
N CYS A 430 11.61 -31.93 14.49
CA CYS A 430 13.03 -31.60 14.56
C CYS A 430 13.96 -32.62 13.87
N ASP A 431 13.43 -33.78 13.45
CA ASP A 431 14.19 -34.84 12.77
C ASP A 431 14.36 -34.50 11.28
N PRO A 432 15.58 -34.31 10.76
CA PRO A 432 15.83 -34.01 9.34
C PRO A 432 15.38 -35.13 8.38
N THR A 433 15.18 -36.35 8.89
CA THR A 433 14.78 -37.54 8.13
C THR A 433 13.28 -37.82 8.20
N TYR A 434 12.53 -37.09 9.04
CA TYR A 434 11.08 -37.27 9.15
C TYR A 434 10.34 -36.63 7.97
N THR A 435 9.44 -37.40 7.37
CA THR A 435 8.45 -36.90 6.40
C THR A 435 7.18 -36.49 7.14
N THR A 436 6.78 -35.23 7.01
CA THR A 436 5.57 -34.69 7.66
C THR A 436 4.28 -35.28 7.06
N LYS A 437 3.14 -35.02 7.71
CA LYS A 437 1.80 -35.32 7.20
C LYS A 437 1.52 -34.72 5.81
N ASP A 438 2.25 -33.67 5.43
CA ASP A 438 2.10 -32.89 4.19
C ASP A 438 2.97 -33.43 3.03
N GLY A 439 3.67 -34.55 3.27
CA GLY A 439 4.44 -35.29 2.27
C GLY A 439 5.80 -34.68 1.91
N VAL A 440 6.37 -33.85 2.79
CA VAL A 440 7.71 -33.25 2.64
C VAL A 440 8.60 -33.62 3.82
N LEU A 441 9.92 -33.42 3.70
CA LEU A 441 10.81 -33.47 4.87
C LEU A 441 10.60 -32.23 5.75
N THR A 442 10.95 -32.35 7.04
CA THR A 442 10.96 -31.22 8.00
C THR A 442 11.85 -30.06 7.55
N GLY A 443 12.95 -30.34 6.85
CA GLY A 443 13.98 -29.34 6.55
C GLY A 443 14.70 -28.83 7.81
N ALA A 444 14.56 -29.52 8.94
CA ALA A 444 15.26 -29.23 10.19
C ALA A 444 16.78 -29.48 10.04
N LEU A 445 17.60 -28.71 10.75
CA LEU A 445 19.05 -28.90 10.74
C LEU A 445 19.48 -30.11 11.60
N PRO A 446 20.43 -30.93 11.12
CA PRO A 446 20.96 -32.06 11.88
C PRO A 446 21.87 -31.62 13.02
N ASN A 447 22.10 -32.52 13.98
CA ASN A 447 22.93 -32.32 15.18
C ASN A 447 22.40 -31.23 16.12
N ALA A 448 21.11 -30.91 16.07
CA ALA A 448 20.50 -29.93 16.95
C ALA A 448 20.49 -30.42 18.41
N PRO A 449 20.90 -29.59 19.40
CA PRO A 449 20.79 -29.91 20.82
C PRO A 449 19.35 -29.72 21.31
N VAL A 450 19.07 -30.05 22.57
CA VAL A 450 17.72 -29.93 23.17
C VAL A 450 17.21 -28.49 23.17
N SER A 451 15.89 -28.30 23.32
CA SER A 451 15.24 -27.00 23.21
C SER A 451 15.78 -25.96 24.20
N GLY A 452 16.15 -24.79 23.68
CA GLY A 452 16.78 -23.70 24.44
C GLY A 452 18.29 -23.86 24.68
N HIS A 453 18.95 -24.88 24.13
CA HIS A 453 20.42 -25.00 24.14
C HIS A 453 21.05 -24.35 22.90
N TRP A 454 22.32 -23.97 23.02
CA TRP A 454 23.04 -23.24 21.96
C TRP A 454 23.40 -24.12 20.77
N PHE A 455 22.91 -23.75 19.59
CA PHE A 455 23.09 -24.47 18.34
C PHE A 455 24.00 -23.69 17.38
N HIS A 456 25.32 -23.88 17.52
CA HIS A 456 26.35 -23.14 16.77
C HIS A 456 26.11 -23.13 15.25
N ASP A 457 25.82 -24.29 14.64
CA ASP A 457 25.66 -24.39 13.18
C ASP A 457 24.42 -23.66 12.67
N GLN A 458 23.32 -23.67 13.43
CA GLN A 458 22.16 -22.83 13.15
C GLN A 458 22.51 -21.36 13.33
N PHE A 459 23.21 -20.97 14.40
CA PHE A 459 23.60 -19.57 14.62
C PHE A 459 24.48 -19.02 13.50
N VAL A 460 25.50 -19.77 13.08
CA VAL A 460 26.37 -19.43 11.93
C VAL A 460 25.56 -19.22 10.65
N GLN A 461 24.55 -20.05 10.42
CA GLN A 461 23.67 -19.96 9.25
C GLN A 461 22.70 -18.77 9.35
N LEU A 462 22.10 -18.55 10.52
CA LEU A 462 21.22 -17.42 10.83
C LEU A 462 21.90 -16.07 10.60
N VAL A 463 23.16 -15.93 11.01
CA VAL A 463 23.98 -14.72 10.77
C VAL A 463 24.30 -14.55 9.28
N LYS A 464 24.76 -15.61 8.60
CA LYS A 464 25.13 -15.57 7.17
C LYS A 464 23.93 -15.28 6.25
N ASN A 465 22.75 -15.76 6.63
CA ASN A 465 21.52 -15.55 5.88
C ASN A 465 20.70 -14.34 6.39
N SER A 466 21.32 -13.41 7.12
CA SER A 466 20.62 -12.21 7.62
C SER A 466 20.01 -11.35 6.50
N PHE A 467 18.80 -10.85 6.73
CA PHE A 467 18.14 -9.85 5.88
C PHE A 467 17.25 -8.90 6.73
N PRO A 468 17.57 -7.60 6.83
CA PRO A 468 18.73 -6.92 6.24
C PRO A 468 20.07 -7.53 6.65
N VAL A 469 21.09 -7.41 5.78
CA VAL A 469 22.42 -7.97 6.06
C VAL A 469 23.00 -7.27 7.28
N LEU A 470 23.36 -8.05 8.31
CA LEU A 470 23.93 -7.52 9.54
C LEU A 470 25.18 -6.67 9.25
N PRO A 471 25.29 -5.44 9.80
CA PRO A 471 26.49 -4.64 9.64
C PRO A 471 27.69 -5.28 10.36
N GLU A 472 28.88 -5.03 9.83
CA GLU A 472 30.13 -5.49 10.43
C GLU A 472 30.57 -4.53 11.53
N SER A 473 30.59 -4.97 12.78
CA SER A 473 31.19 -4.20 13.87
C SER A 473 32.69 -4.02 13.61
N SER A 474 33.20 -2.78 13.68
CA SER A 474 34.65 -2.52 13.63
C SER A 474 35.30 -3.00 14.93
N GLY A 475 35.71 -4.27 14.97
CA GLY A 475 36.06 -5.01 16.19
C GLY A 475 37.22 -4.40 16.99
N GLY A 476 36.88 -3.58 18.00
CA GLY A 476 37.85 -2.95 18.90
C GLY A 476 37.17 -2.10 19.98
N ASN A 477 36.82 -2.74 21.10
CA ASN A 477 36.07 -2.17 22.24
C ASN A 477 34.63 -1.70 21.91
N PRO A 478 33.78 -1.49 22.94
CA PRO A 478 32.54 -0.73 22.76
C PRO A 478 32.85 0.70 22.27
N PRO A 479 31.91 1.40 21.60
CA PRO A 479 32.13 2.72 20.99
C PRO A 479 32.24 3.88 22.01
N GLY A 480 33.25 3.82 22.86
CA GLY A 480 33.77 4.92 23.69
C GLY A 480 34.84 5.73 22.94
N GLY A 481 34.54 6.15 21.71
CA GLY A 481 35.36 7.08 20.95
C GLY A 481 34.87 8.51 21.15
N ASN A 482 35.60 9.33 21.91
CA ASN A 482 35.14 10.62 22.44
C ASN A 482 35.05 11.78 21.42
N THR A 483 34.45 11.55 20.25
CA THR A 483 34.16 12.58 19.25
C THR A 483 32.77 12.41 18.65
N ALA A 484 31.96 13.46 18.73
CA ALA A 484 30.71 13.57 17.97
C ALA A 484 30.99 13.44 16.45
N PRO A 485 30.00 13.00 15.64
CA PRO A 485 30.23 12.77 14.21
C PRO A 485 30.52 14.07 13.44
N ALA A 486 31.04 13.92 12.22
CA ALA A 486 31.07 15.03 11.26
C ALA A 486 29.65 15.49 10.91
N ALA A 487 29.49 16.77 10.57
CA ALA A 487 28.19 17.30 10.15
C ALA A 487 27.74 16.65 8.81
N PRO A 488 26.43 16.36 8.64
CA PRO A 488 25.89 15.81 7.39
C PRO A 488 26.26 16.62 6.15
N ALA A 489 26.93 15.96 5.22
CA ALA A 489 27.28 16.52 3.92
C ALA A 489 26.14 16.32 2.91
N SER A 490 26.19 17.05 1.78
CA SER A 490 25.27 16.89 0.64
C SER A 490 23.78 16.93 1.03
N VAL A 491 23.42 17.74 2.02
CA VAL A 491 22.03 17.96 2.40
C VAL A 491 21.28 18.59 1.23
N THR A 492 20.08 18.10 0.95
CA THR A 492 19.14 18.64 -0.04
C THR A 492 17.73 18.69 0.54
N ALA A 493 16.86 19.50 -0.06
CA ALA A 493 15.47 19.67 0.34
C ALA A 493 14.56 19.76 -0.90
N ALA A 494 13.64 18.80 -1.03
CA ALA A 494 12.63 18.76 -2.09
C ALA A 494 11.25 19.17 -1.53
N ALA A 495 10.59 20.11 -2.19
CA ALA A 495 9.26 20.57 -1.81
C ALA A 495 8.16 19.59 -2.25
N GLY A 496 7.11 19.46 -1.43
CA GLY A 496 5.86 18.77 -1.77
C GLY A 496 4.65 19.48 -1.17
N ASN A 497 3.48 18.86 -1.26
CA ASN A 497 2.24 19.42 -0.68
C ASN A 497 2.31 19.44 0.85
N ALA A 498 2.32 20.64 1.45
CA ALA A 498 2.44 20.84 2.89
C ALA A 498 3.63 20.11 3.54
N GLN A 499 4.69 19.84 2.77
CA GLN A 499 5.86 19.09 3.25
C GLN A 499 7.17 19.45 2.54
N VAL A 500 8.29 19.13 3.18
CA VAL A 500 9.62 19.10 2.58
C VAL A 500 10.26 17.74 2.88
N THR A 501 10.70 17.04 1.85
CA THR A 501 11.53 15.82 1.98
C THR A 501 13.00 16.23 1.90
N LEU A 502 13.75 15.95 2.95
CA LEU A 502 15.19 16.14 3.03
C LEU A 502 15.92 14.83 2.79
N SER A 503 17.12 14.92 2.22
CA SER A 503 18.09 13.83 2.16
C SER A 503 19.51 14.35 2.34
N TRP A 504 20.42 13.51 2.82
CA TRP A 504 21.83 13.87 3.09
C TRP A 504 22.77 12.67 2.91
N ALA A 505 24.08 12.91 2.95
CA ALA A 505 25.08 11.84 3.00
C ALA A 505 25.26 11.34 4.44
N ALA A 506 25.45 10.02 4.60
CA ALA A 506 25.71 9.42 5.90
C ALA A 506 27.00 9.96 6.54
N SER A 507 26.93 10.34 7.81
CA SER A 507 28.08 10.79 8.58
C SER A 507 28.74 9.61 9.28
N SER A 508 30.04 9.41 9.06
CA SER A 508 30.78 8.29 9.68
C SER A 508 30.72 8.39 11.20
N GLY A 509 30.42 7.26 11.86
CA GLY A 509 30.27 7.18 13.31
C GLY A 509 28.99 7.79 13.90
N ALA A 510 28.03 8.22 13.08
CA ALA A 510 26.71 8.67 13.54
C ALA A 510 25.76 7.48 13.77
N THR A 511 25.04 7.49 14.90
CA THR A 511 23.96 6.54 15.20
C THR A 511 22.58 7.10 14.85
N SER A 512 22.45 8.43 14.75
CA SER A 512 21.22 9.11 14.34
C SER A 512 21.49 10.54 13.85
N TYR A 513 20.44 11.22 13.40
CA TYR A 513 20.46 12.60 12.95
C TYR A 513 19.33 13.42 13.60
N THR A 514 19.54 14.72 13.76
CA THR A 514 18.53 15.69 14.21
C THR A 514 18.31 16.72 13.09
N VAL A 515 17.06 16.84 12.63
CA VAL A 515 16.65 17.81 11.61
C VAL A 515 16.06 19.03 12.29
N LYS A 516 16.57 20.22 11.96
CA LYS A 516 16.17 21.50 12.57
C LYS A 516 15.71 22.45 11.47
N ARG A 517 14.66 23.23 11.73
CA ARG A 517 13.94 24.09 10.77
C ARG A 517 13.91 25.54 11.24
N ALA A 518 13.99 26.50 10.33
CA ALA A 518 13.83 27.93 10.58
C ALA A 518 12.97 28.61 9.50
N LEU A 519 12.51 29.83 9.80
CA LEU A 519 11.88 30.74 8.84
C LEU A 519 12.87 31.76 8.23
N SER A 520 14.14 31.71 8.63
CA SER A 520 15.22 32.51 8.04
C SER A 520 16.50 31.68 7.91
N ALA A 521 17.38 32.04 6.97
CA ALA A 521 18.64 31.35 6.74
C ALA A 521 19.61 31.37 7.95
N SER A 522 19.52 32.41 8.79
CA SER A 522 20.32 32.56 10.01
C SER A 522 19.65 32.00 11.27
N GLY A 523 18.48 31.36 11.14
CA GLY A 523 17.72 30.82 12.26
C GLY A 523 16.74 31.83 12.89
N PRO A 524 16.39 31.65 14.19
CA PRO A 524 16.73 30.51 15.03
C PRO A 524 16.16 29.20 14.45
N PHE A 525 16.93 28.11 14.58
CA PHE A 525 16.50 26.77 14.14
C PHE A 525 15.86 26.02 15.31
N VAL A 526 14.66 25.48 15.10
CA VAL A 526 13.95 24.61 16.05
C VAL A 526 14.01 23.16 15.57
N THR A 527 14.22 22.20 16.47
CA THR A 527 14.18 20.77 16.11
C THR A 527 12.79 20.38 15.61
N VAL A 528 12.73 19.69 14.46
CA VAL A 528 11.50 19.14 13.87
C VAL A 528 11.49 17.62 13.84
N ALA A 529 12.67 16.99 13.82
CA ALA A 529 12.85 15.59 14.17
C ALA A 529 14.20 15.38 14.87
N ALA A 530 14.24 14.45 15.82
CA ALA A 530 15.45 13.96 16.45
C ALA A 530 15.51 12.44 16.28
N ASN A 531 16.69 11.86 16.46
CA ASN A 531 16.92 10.41 16.38
C ASN A 531 16.53 9.76 15.03
N VAL A 532 16.58 10.51 13.93
CA VAL A 532 16.37 9.96 12.58
C VAL A 532 17.52 9.01 12.27
N SER A 533 17.25 7.72 12.06
CA SER A 533 18.29 6.72 11.76
C SER A 533 18.67 6.66 10.27
N GLY A 534 17.71 6.93 9.38
CA GLY A 534 17.95 7.04 7.94
C GLY A 534 18.62 8.36 7.55
N THR A 535 19.12 8.42 6.31
CA THR A 535 19.69 9.64 5.71
C THR A 535 18.64 10.51 4.99
N THR A 536 17.36 10.33 5.31
CA THR A 536 16.23 11.07 4.74
C THR A 536 15.19 11.37 5.81
N TYR A 537 14.44 12.46 5.63
CA TYR A 537 13.32 12.80 6.51
C TYR A 537 12.31 13.73 5.82
N THR A 538 11.01 13.41 5.91
CA THR A 538 9.95 14.29 5.40
C THR A 538 9.30 15.07 6.53
N ASN A 539 9.57 16.38 6.58
CA ASN A 539 8.92 17.31 7.48
C ASN A 539 7.56 17.72 6.88
N THR A 540 6.45 17.22 7.43
CA THR A 540 5.07 17.49 7.01
C THR A 540 4.43 18.66 7.80
N GLY A 541 3.14 18.93 7.57
CA GLY A 541 2.36 19.93 8.31
C GLY A 541 2.73 21.39 8.02
N LEU A 542 3.31 21.66 6.86
CA LEU A 542 3.83 22.98 6.47
C LEU A 542 2.80 23.83 5.72
N ILE A 543 2.98 25.14 5.76
CA ILE A 543 2.17 26.10 5.03
C ILE A 543 2.73 26.23 3.60
N ASN A 544 1.92 25.86 2.60
CA ASN A 544 2.26 26.04 1.19
C ASN A 544 2.52 27.53 0.87
N GLY A 545 3.53 27.81 0.06
CA GLY A 545 4.01 29.17 -0.24
C GLY A 545 4.97 29.77 0.81
N THR A 546 5.14 29.14 1.98
CA THR A 546 6.12 29.59 2.98
C THR A 546 7.47 28.92 2.75
N THR A 547 8.55 29.70 2.64
CA THR A 547 9.92 29.16 2.56
C THR A 547 10.39 28.70 3.93
N TYR A 548 10.85 27.46 4.02
CA TYR A 548 11.48 26.90 5.22
C TYR A 548 12.94 26.60 4.97
N TYR A 549 13.78 27.01 5.92
CA TYR A 549 15.21 26.71 5.94
C TYR A 549 15.46 25.52 6.88
N TYR A 550 16.44 24.68 6.56
CA TYR A 550 16.76 23.50 7.35
C TYR A 550 18.26 23.29 7.49
N VAL A 551 18.65 22.72 8.62
CA VAL A 551 19.98 22.13 8.86
C VAL A 551 19.79 20.74 9.46
N VAL A 552 20.77 19.87 9.25
CA VAL A 552 20.81 18.54 9.85
C VAL A 552 22.10 18.43 10.67
N THR A 553 22.02 17.80 11.83
CA THR A 553 23.16 17.39 12.66
C THR A 553 23.21 15.87 12.74
N ALA A 554 24.40 15.33 12.95
CA ALA A 554 24.64 13.92 13.19
C ALA A 554 24.97 13.70 14.67
N SER A 555 24.48 12.61 15.26
CA SER A 555 24.57 12.33 16.69
C SER A 555 25.11 10.93 16.94
N ASN A 556 25.91 10.78 17.99
CA ASN A 556 26.31 9.49 18.56
C ASN A 556 26.45 9.58 20.09
N ALA A 557 26.93 8.51 20.72
CA ALA A 557 27.12 8.46 22.18
C ALA A 557 28.12 9.50 22.74
N ALA A 558 28.97 10.09 21.90
CA ALA A 558 29.92 11.15 22.26
C ALA A 558 29.41 12.58 21.97
N GLY A 559 28.24 12.74 21.34
CA GLY A 559 27.55 14.02 21.21
C GLY A 559 26.89 14.28 19.85
N GLU A 560 26.35 15.49 19.70
CA GLU A 560 25.77 16.03 18.48
C GLU A 560 26.81 16.87 17.70
N SER A 561 26.82 16.77 16.37
CA SER A 561 27.70 17.52 15.47
C SER A 561 27.35 19.02 15.44
N VAL A 562 28.22 19.83 14.84
CA VAL A 562 27.80 21.14 14.33
C VAL A 562 26.74 20.97 13.22
N ASN A 563 25.89 21.98 13.02
CA ASN A 563 24.90 21.99 11.95
C ASN A 563 25.56 21.83 10.57
N SER A 564 24.87 21.12 9.65
CA SER A 564 25.19 21.13 8.22
C SER A 564 25.12 22.55 7.63
N SER A 565 25.59 22.70 6.39
CA SER A 565 25.15 23.80 5.52
C SER A 565 23.61 23.86 5.49
N ALA A 566 23.06 25.07 5.52
CA ALA A 566 21.62 25.27 5.47
C ALA A 566 21.08 25.10 4.04
N VAL A 567 19.97 24.38 3.92
CA VAL A 567 19.17 24.25 2.69
C VAL A 567 17.82 24.93 2.86
N MET A 568 17.12 25.19 1.76
CA MET A 568 15.77 25.77 1.79
C MET A 568 14.84 25.12 0.77
N ALA A 569 13.56 25.05 1.12
CA ALA A 569 12.49 24.63 0.22
C ALA A 569 11.18 25.36 0.56
N THR A 570 10.35 25.58 -0.45
CA THR A 570 9.03 26.21 -0.33
C THR A 570 7.99 25.17 -0.74
N PRO A 571 7.29 24.53 0.21
CA PRO A 571 6.14 23.66 -0.07
C PRO A 571 5.14 24.35 -0.99
N ALA A 572 4.59 23.59 -1.93
CA ALA A 572 3.59 24.07 -2.86
C ALA A 572 2.47 23.04 -2.90
N ALA A 573 1.22 23.51 -3.04
CA ALA A 573 0.08 22.62 -3.18
C ALA A 573 0.32 21.68 -4.36
N GLY A 574 0.28 20.37 -4.10
CA GLY A 574 0.34 19.38 -5.15
C GLY A 574 -0.83 19.60 -6.11
N ALA A 575 -0.60 19.42 -7.41
CA ALA A 575 -1.71 19.43 -8.35
C ALA A 575 -2.75 18.39 -7.91
N THR A 576 -4.01 18.80 -7.82
CA THR A 576 -5.14 17.88 -7.73
C THR A 576 -5.56 17.49 -9.14
N ALA A 577 -6.23 16.35 -9.31
CA ALA A 577 -7.00 16.11 -10.53
C ALA A 577 -7.98 17.29 -10.76
N PRO A 578 -8.28 17.69 -12.01
CA PRO A 578 -9.09 18.87 -12.25
C PRO A 578 -10.56 18.65 -11.82
N ALA A 579 -11.32 19.74 -11.67
CA ALA A 579 -12.77 19.64 -11.54
C ALA A 579 -13.39 19.01 -12.80
N ALA A 580 -14.55 18.36 -12.65
CA ALA A 580 -15.31 17.87 -13.80
C ALA A 580 -15.71 19.03 -14.73
N PRO A 581 -15.60 18.88 -16.08
CA PRO A 581 -16.03 19.91 -17.02
C PRO A 581 -17.49 20.29 -16.83
N THR A 582 -17.78 21.59 -16.91
CA THR A 582 -19.13 22.16 -16.74
C THR A 582 -19.66 22.72 -18.06
N ALA A 583 -20.98 22.95 -18.12
CA ALA A 583 -21.69 23.47 -19.30
C ALA A 583 -21.37 22.71 -20.61
N LEU A 584 -21.25 21.37 -20.53
CA LEU A 584 -21.20 20.52 -21.72
C LEU A 584 -22.49 20.72 -22.52
N THR A 585 -22.36 20.96 -23.82
CA THR A 585 -23.47 21.07 -24.78
C THR A 585 -23.23 20.15 -25.98
N ALA A 586 -24.31 19.73 -26.63
CA ALA A 586 -24.28 18.87 -27.82
C ALA A 586 -25.26 19.39 -28.88
N THR A 587 -24.73 19.73 -30.06
CA THR A 587 -25.48 20.25 -31.20
C THR A 587 -25.48 19.23 -32.33
N PRO A 588 -26.63 18.67 -32.75
CA PRO A 588 -26.69 17.74 -33.86
C PRO A 588 -26.46 18.43 -35.21
N GLY A 589 -25.89 17.69 -36.16
CA GLY A 589 -25.87 18.02 -37.58
C GLY A 589 -26.13 16.77 -38.43
N ASN A 590 -25.83 16.83 -39.72
CA ASN A 590 -25.90 15.66 -40.59
C ASN A 590 -24.77 14.67 -40.27
N ALA A 591 -25.12 13.46 -39.81
CA ALA A 591 -24.20 12.40 -39.43
C ALA A 591 -23.11 12.80 -38.39
N GLN A 592 -23.35 13.84 -37.58
CA GLN A 592 -22.39 14.33 -36.59
C GLN A 592 -23.05 15.02 -35.39
N VAL A 593 -22.29 15.14 -34.29
CA VAL A 593 -22.61 15.98 -33.12
C VAL A 593 -21.40 16.86 -32.80
N SER A 594 -21.62 18.17 -32.73
CA SER A 594 -20.64 19.12 -32.20
C SER A 594 -20.80 19.26 -30.69
N LEU A 595 -19.72 19.06 -29.94
CA LEU A 595 -19.66 19.16 -28.49
C LEU A 595 -18.84 20.38 -28.06
N SER A 596 -19.28 21.08 -27.02
CA SER A 596 -18.48 22.16 -26.41
C SER A 596 -18.64 22.25 -24.89
N TRP A 597 -17.53 22.65 -24.27
CA TRP A 597 -17.13 22.70 -22.86
C TRP A 597 -16.88 24.04 -22.16
N THR A 598 -17.08 24.17 -20.85
CA THR A 598 -16.26 25.10 -20.05
C THR A 598 -14.96 24.43 -19.60
N ALA A 599 -13.83 25.16 -19.68
CA ALA A 599 -12.52 24.65 -19.27
C ALA A 599 -12.44 24.36 -17.76
N SER A 600 -11.84 23.23 -17.39
CA SER A 600 -11.53 22.91 -15.99
C SER A 600 -10.20 23.52 -15.59
N ALA A 601 -10.18 24.29 -14.49
CA ALA A 601 -8.95 24.85 -13.95
C ALA A 601 -7.92 23.76 -13.62
N GLY A 602 -6.68 23.94 -14.08
CA GLY A 602 -5.59 22.98 -13.89
C GLY A 602 -5.63 21.74 -14.79
N ALA A 603 -6.56 21.65 -15.76
CA ALA A 603 -6.56 20.59 -16.77
C ALA A 603 -5.51 20.84 -17.87
N THR A 604 -4.85 19.77 -18.33
CA THR A 604 -3.98 19.78 -19.51
C THR A 604 -4.65 19.18 -20.74
N SER A 605 -5.66 18.33 -20.56
CA SER A 605 -6.45 17.73 -21.64
C SER A 605 -7.80 17.19 -21.15
N TYR A 606 -8.62 16.69 -22.08
CA TYR A 606 -9.94 16.11 -21.82
C TYR A 606 -10.10 14.76 -22.54
N ASN A 607 -10.89 13.87 -21.94
CA ASN A 607 -11.38 12.63 -22.54
C ASN A 607 -12.90 12.75 -22.76
N VAL A 608 -13.32 12.63 -24.01
CA VAL A 608 -14.70 12.72 -24.50
C VAL A 608 -15.26 11.31 -24.65
N LYS A 609 -16.43 11.04 -24.07
CA LYS A 609 -17.04 9.70 -23.99
C LYS A 609 -18.47 9.70 -24.53
N ARG A 610 -18.84 8.60 -25.19
CA ARG A 610 -20.17 8.37 -25.82
C ARG A 610 -20.84 7.12 -25.27
N ALA A 611 -22.17 7.12 -25.23
CA ALA A 611 -23.01 5.96 -24.95
C ALA A 611 -24.29 5.95 -25.83
N LEU A 612 -24.93 4.79 -25.93
CA LEU A 612 -26.27 4.62 -26.54
C LEU A 612 -27.39 4.64 -25.48
N SER A 613 -27.07 4.85 -24.20
CA SER A 613 -28.03 5.03 -23.11
C SER A 613 -27.56 6.11 -22.14
N ALA A 614 -28.51 6.78 -21.48
CA ALA A 614 -28.22 7.81 -20.47
C ALA A 614 -27.42 7.28 -19.26
N ALA A 615 -27.55 5.98 -18.95
CA ALA A 615 -26.82 5.31 -17.86
C ALA A 615 -25.46 4.75 -18.31
N GLY A 616 -25.08 4.90 -19.59
CA GLY A 616 -23.91 4.26 -20.16
C GLY A 616 -24.17 2.81 -20.64
N PRO A 617 -23.14 1.95 -20.67
CA PRO A 617 -21.73 2.26 -20.39
C PRO A 617 -21.19 3.31 -21.38
N PHE A 618 -20.34 4.21 -20.86
CA PHE A 618 -19.70 5.27 -21.65
C PHE A 618 -18.30 4.83 -22.09
N VAL A 619 -18.05 4.87 -23.41
CA VAL A 619 -16.74 4.56 -24.01
C VAL A 619 -16.05 5.84 -24.50
N ASN A 620 -14.72 5.92 -24.38
CA ASN A 620 -13.98 7.06 -24.95
C ASN A 620 -14.15 7.08 -26.49
N VAL A 621 -14.54 8.21 -27.05
CA VAL A 621 -14.50 8.48 -28.51
C VAL A 621 -13.30 9.37 -28.88
N ALA A 622 -12.83 10.20 -27.95
CA ALA A 622 -11.56 10.89 -28.06
C ALA A 622 -10.87 11.01 -26.69
N SER A 623 -9.55 10.97 -26.69
CA SER A 623 -8.71 11.14 -25.50
C SER A 623 -7.65 12.20 -25.76
N ASN A 624 -7.14 12.83 -24.70
CA ASN A 624 -6.14 13.89 -24.76
C ASN A 624 -6.53 15.12 -25.61
N VAL A 625 -7.83 15.41 -25.75
CA VAL A 625 -8.32 16.62 -26.43
C VAL A 625 -7.86 17.86 -25.65
N THR A 626 -7.10 18.76 -26.26
CA THR A 626 -6.61 19.99 -25.60
C THR A 626 -7.56 21.18 -25.76
N ALA A 627 -8.42 21.17 -26.78
CA ALA A 627 -9.50 22.11 -26.96
C ALA A 627 -10.67 21.85 -25.98
N THR A 628 -11.54 22.84 -25.81
CA THR A 628 -12.81 22.72 -25.06
C THR A 628 -13.99 22.39 -25.99
N SER A 629 -13.72 21.73 -27.12
CA SER A 629 -14.71 21.33 -28.12
C SER A 629 -14.23 20.10 -28.89
N TYR A 630 -15.18 19.34 -29.43
CA TYR A 630 -14.93 18.16 -30.24
C TYR A 630 -16.12 17.90 -31.18
N ILE A 631 -15.88 17.46 -32.42
CA ILE A 631 -16.95 17.03 -33.33
C ILE A 631 -16.84 15.51 -33.48
N ASP A 632 -17.90 14.82 -33.11
CA ASP A 632 -18.04 13.37 -33.28
C ASP A 632 -18.81 13.11 -34.58
N THR A 633 -18.18 12.45 -35.54
CA THR A 633 -18.67 12.29 -36.92
C THR A 633 -19.00 10.83 -37.24
N SER A 634 -19.50 10.57 -38.45
CA SER A 634 -19.87 9.21 -38.91
C SER A 634 -20.97 8.56 -38.05
N LEU A 635 -21.86 9.39 -37.51
CA LEU A 635 -22.99 8.98 -36.68
C LEU A 635 -24.23 8.65 -37.53
N THR A 636 -25.09 7.77 -37.03
CA THR A 636 -26.34 7.41 -37.71
C THR A 636 -27.41 8.47 -37.44
N ASN A 637 -27.90 9.12 -38.49
CA ASN A 637 -29.06 10.03 -38.39
C ASN A 637 -30.27 9.31 -37.77
N GLY A 638 -31.02 10.03 -36.91
CA GLY A 638 -32.12 9.48 -36.12
C GLY A 638 -31.70 8.66 -34.89
N THR A 639 -30.41 8.37 -34.68
CA THR A 639 -29.92 7.70 -33.46
C THR A 639 -29.54 8.73 -32.40
N THR A 640 -30.09 8.60 -31.19
CA THR A 640 -29.73 9.46 -30.06
C THR A 640 -28.46 8.95 -29.39
N TYR A 641 -27.45 9.81 -29.29
CA TYR A 641 -26.19 9.53 -28.60
C TYR A 641 -26.07 10.36 -27.33
N TYR A 642 -25.54 9.76 -26.27
CA TYR A 642 -25.30 10.41 -24.97
C TYR A 642 -23.81 10.68 -24.78
N TYR A 643 -23.46 11.83 -24.23
CA TYR A 643 -22.08 12.29 -24.09
C TYR A 643 -21.75 12.78 -22.68
N VAL A 644 -20.53 12.49 -22.23
CA VAL A 644 -19.88 13.09 -21.05
C VAL A 644 -18.42 13.39 -21.37
N VAL A 645 -17.86 14.41 -20.71
CA VAL A 645 -16.44 14.77 -20.83
C VAL A 645 -15.80 14.76 -19.45
N SER A 646 -14.51 14.43 -19.39
CA SER A 646 -13.72 14.40 -18.15
C SER A 646 -12.37 15.06 -18.40
N ALA A 647 -11.93 15.89 -17.47
CA ALA A 647 -10.65 16.60 -17.53
C ALA A 647 -9.51 15.73 -17.01
N VAL A 648 -8.28 16.01 -17.44
CA VAL A 648 -7.06 15.24 -17.09
C VAL A 648 -5.92 16.22 -16.82
N ASN A 649 -5.09 15.90 -15.82
CA ASN A 649 -3.75 16.46 -15.66
C ASN A 649 -2.79 15.42 -15.08
N ALA A 650 -1.56 15.82 -14.75
CA ALA A 650 -0.52 14.95 -14.19
C ALA A 650 -0.88 14.31 -12.83
N ALA A 651 -1.92 14.80 -12.15
CA ALA A 651 -2.43 14.25 -10.89
C ALA A 651 -3.68 13.36 -11.06
N GLY A 652 -4.17 13.17 -12.29
CA GLY A 652 -5.22 12.21 -12.62
C GLY A 652 -6.37 12.77 -13.46
N GLN A 653 -7.41 11.94 -13.59
CA GLN A 653 -8.64 12.24 -14.34
C GLN A 653 -9.76 12.68 -13.38
N SER A 654 -10.54 13.68 -13.79
CA SER A 654 -11.72 14.15 -13.06
C SER A 654 -12.88 13.14 -13.12
N ALA A 655 -13.88 13.34 -12.27
CA ALA A 655 -15.21 12.81 -12.53
C ALA A 655 -15.74 13.26 -13.90
N ASN A 656 -16.69 12.51 -14.47
CA ASN A 656 -17.39 12.92 -15.68
C ASN A 656 -18.23 14.19 -15.43
N SER A 657 -18.42 15.00 -16.48
CA SER A 657 -19.43 16.06 -16.53
C SER A 657 -20.84 15.50 -16.34
N ALA A 658 -21.81 16.40 -16.15
CA ALA A 658 -23.21 16.06 -16.43
C ALA A 658 -23.35 15.52 -17.88
N ALA A 659 -24.25 14.58 -18.09
CA ALA A 659 -24.50 13.98 -19.39
C ALA A 659 -25.46 14.83 -20.23
N VAL A 660 -25.19 14.91 -21.53
CA VAL A 660 -26.09 15.50 -22.54
C VAL A 660 -26.37 14.50 -23.65
N SER A 661 -27.34 14.76 -24.50
CA SER A 661 -27.62 13.94 -25.68
C SER A 661 -27.98 14.76 -26.90
N ALA A 662 -27.72 14.21 -28.09
CA ALA A 662 -28.11 14.77 -29.37
C ALA A 662 -28.46 13.66 -30.38
N THR A 663 -29.27 14.01 -31.36
CA THR A 663 -29.77 13.08 -32.40
C THR A 663 -29.49 13.70 -33.77
N PRO A 664 -28.46 13.21 -34.52
CA PRO A 664 -28.13 13.70 -35.85
C PRO A 664 -29.29 13.61 -36.84
N ALA A 665 -29.37 14.53 -37.80
CA ALA A 665 -30.45 14.58 -38.79
C ALA A 665 -29.95 15.15 -40.14
N GLY A 666 -30.53 14.66 -41.24
CA GLY A 666 -30.21 15.12 -42.60
C GLY A 666 -31.07 16.32 -43.04
N VAL A 667 -30.55 17.07 -44.02
CA VAL A 667 -31.27 18.15 -44.71
C VAL A 667 -32.13 17.56 -45.84
N VAL A 668 -33.28 18.17 -46.14
CA VAL A 668 -34.24 17.71 -47.15
C VAL A 668 -34.43 18.78 -48.22
N ALA A 669 -34.37 18.40 -49.50
CA ALA A 669 -34.59 19.31 -50.63
C ALA A 669 -36.07 19.77 -50.72
N PRO A 670 -36.35 20.99 -51.23
CA PRO A 670 -37.70 21.48 -51.44
C PRO A 670 -38.40 20.75 -52.60
N THR A 671 -39.72 20.59 -52.50
CA THR A 671 -40.55 19.99 -53.55
C THR A 671 -41.21 21.06 -54.42
N SER A 672 -40.85 21.12 -55.70
CA SER A 672 -41.44 22.00 -56.70
C SER A 672 -41.68 21.25 -58.02
N ASP A 673 -42.58 21.79 -58.84
CA ASP A 673 -42.83 21.32 -60.21
C ASP A 673 -41.71 21.78 -61.19
N LEU A 674 -40.80 22.65 -60.75
CA LEU A 674 -39.61 23.04 -61.50
C LEU A 674 -38.41 22.13 -61.15
N VAL A 675 -37.79 21.57 -62.19
CA VAL A 675 -36.64 20.66 -62.06
C VAL A 675 -35.45 21.25 -62.81
N LEU A 676 -34.31 21.40 -62.12
CA LEU A 676 -33.05 21.77 -62.78
C LEU A 676 -32.25 20.52 -63.12
N GLN A 677 -31.99 20.32 -64.41
CA GLN A 677 -31.11 19.27 -64.90
C GLN A 677 -29.71 19.81 -65.18
N TYR A 678 -28.71 18.97 -64.89
CA TYR A 678 -27.29 19.21 -65.13
C TYR A 678 -26.72 18.17 -66.07
N ARG A 679 -25.71 18.57 -66.86
CA ARG A 679 -24.71 17.66 -67.43
C ARG A 679 -23.33 18.32 -67.46
N ALA A 680 -22.32 17.49 -67.30
CA ALA A 680 -20.92 17.83 -67.44
C ALA A 680 -20.62 18.10 -68.94
N GLY A 681 -20.33 19.36 -69.28
CA GLY A 681 -19.99 19.82 -70.64
C GLY A 681 -18.48 19.75 -70.95
N ASP A 682 -17.67 19.52 -69.93
CA ASP A 682 -16.41 18.79 -69.97
C ASP A 682 -16.43 17.76 -68.82
N SER A 683 -15.52 16.79 -68.82
CA SER A 683 -15.38 15.84 -67.70
C SER A 683 -13.94 15.72 -67.20
N ASN A 684 -13.04 16.61 -67.64
CA ASN A 684 -11.68 16.72 -67.11
C ASN A 684 -11.63 17.74 -65.96
N ALA A 685 -11.71 17.24 -64.73
CA ALA A 685 -11.71 18.02 -63.48
C ALA A 685 -10.47 18.90 -63.24
N THR A 686 -9.50 18.95 -64.17
CA THR A 686 -8.18 19.55 -63.97
C THR A 686 -7.73 20.44 -65.14
N ASP A 687 -8.63 20.87 -66.02
CA ASP A 687 -8.33 21.84 -67.09
C ASP A 687 -8.58 23.30 -66.65
N ASN A 688 -8.60 24.26 -67.57
CA ASN A 688 -8.78 25.69 -67.28
C ASN A 688 -10.20 26.25 -67.49
N GLN A 689 -11.23 25.39 -67.54
CA GLN A 689 -12.60 25.78 -67.85
C GLN A 689 -13.68 24.86 -67.23
N ILE A 690 -14.30 25.26 -66.11
CA ILE A 690 -15.50 24.59 -65.59
C ILE A 690 -16.65 24.77 -66.60
N LYS A 691 -17.23 23.68 -67.10
CA LYS A 691 -18.27 23.70 -68.16
C LYS A 691 -19.58 23.03 -67.74
N PRO A 692 -20.35 23.61 -66.83
CA PRO A 692 -21.62 23.04 -66.40
C PRO A 692 -22.75 23.42 -67.35
N PHE A 693 -23.44 22.44 -67.92
CA PHE A 693 -24.53 22.67 -68.87
C PHE A 693 -25.89 22.37 -68.21
N PHE A 694 -26.87 23.25 -68.43
CA PHE A 694 -28.15 23.21 -67.72
C PHE A 694 -29.36 23.04 -68.66
N ASN A 695 -30.45 22.50 -68.13
CA ASN A 695 -31.78 22.49 -68.74
C ASN A 695 -32.83 22.54 -67.63
N ILE A 696 -33.68 23.58 -67.61
CA ILE A 696 -34.78 23.70 -66.65
C ILE A 696 -36.01 23.03 -67.27
N LYS A 697 -36.64 22.09 -66.56
CA LYS A 697 -37.94 21.52 -66.90
C LYS A 697 -39.05 22.13 -66.05
N ASN A 698 -40.18 22.38 -66.68
CA ASN A 698 -41.43 22.77 -66.03
C ASN A 698 -42.41 21.60 -66.10
N LEU A 699 -42.52 20.83 -65.02
CA LEU A 699 -43.49 19.73 -64.89
C LEU A 699 -44.88 20.22 -64.49
N GLY A 700 -45.01 21.53 -64.20
CA GLY A 700 -46.22 22.16 -63.70
C GLY A 700 -47.25 22.46 -64.79
N SER A 701 -48.43 22.90 -64.34
CA SER A 701 -49.61 23.13 -65.19
C SER A 701 -49.71 24.53 -65.81
N THR A 702 -48.80 25.45 -65.45
CA THR A 702 -48.74 26.83 -65.95
C THR A 702 -47.37 27.14 -66.55
N ALA A 703 -47.30 28.10 -67.48
CA ALA A 703 -46.02 28.61 -67.96
C ALA A 703 -45.27 29.38 -66.85
N VAL A 704 -43.94 29.38 -66.90
CA VAL A 704 -43.06 30.10 -65.97
C VAL A 704 -42.11 30.99 -66.75
N ASP A 705 -42.14 32.31 -66.50
CA ASP A 705 -41.21 33.27 -67.09
C ASP A 705 -39.80 33.06 -66.55
N LEU A 706 -38.82 32.98 -67.46
CA LEU A 706 -37.43 32.73 -67.10
C LEU A 706 -36.83 33.87 -66.26
N SER A 707 -37.33 35.10 -66.42
CA SER A 707 -36.86 36.26 -65.65
C SER A 707 -37.10 36.16 -64.14
N ASP A 708 -38.02 35.30 -63.71
CA ASP A 708 -38.26 35.03 -62.28
C ASP A 708 -37.30 33.97 -61.72
N LEU A 709 -36.54 33.29 -62.60
CA LEU A 709 -35.68 32.15 -62.26
C LEU A 709 -34.21 32.51 -62.14
N LYS A 710 -33.53 31.81 -61.22
CA LYS A 710 -32.07 31.85 -61.05
C LYS A 710 -31.51 30.44 -60.86
N ILE A 711 -30.41 30.12 -61.55
CA ILE A 711 -29.62 28.90 -61.34
C ILE A 711 -28.38 29.26 -60.52
N ARG A 712 -27.94 28.41 -59.58
CA ARG A 712 -26.57 28.45 -59.04
C ARG A 712 -25.82 27.13 -59.23
N TYR A 713 -24.53 27.27 -59.48
CA TYR A 713 -23.54 26.20 -59.52
C TYR A 713 -22.41 26.53 -58.55
N TYR A 714 -22.16 25.63 -57.61
CA TYR A 714 -21.25 25.80 -56.48
C TYR A 714 -19.91 25.12 -56.74
N PHE A 715 -18.83 25.89 -56.59
CA PHE A 715 -17.47 25.48 -56.90
C PHE A 715 -16.45 26.21 -56.01
N SER A 716 -15.31 25.57 -55.79
CA SER A 716 -14.20 26.13 -55.02
C SER A 716 -13.47 27.18 -55.85
N LYS A 717 -13.34 28.40 -55.29
CA LYS A 717 -12.52 29.43 -55.94
C LYS A 717 -11.03 29.14 -55.75
N GLU A 718 -10.47 28.39 -56.68
CA GLU A 718 -9.03 28.06 -56.67
C GLU A 718 -8.15 29.25 -57.08
N GLY A 719 -7.50 29.87 -56.09
CA GLY A 719 -6.50 30.92 -56.28
C GLY A 719 -7.04 32.36 -56.33
N THR A 720 -6.12 33.30 -56.55
CA THR A 720 -6.41 34.76 -56.46
C THR A 720 -6.85 35.39 -57.79
N ALA A 721 -6.80 34.66 -58.90
CA ALA A 721 -7.22 35.14 -60.22
C ALA A 721 -8.66 35.67 -60.22
N ALA A 722 -8.95 36.60 -61.13
CA ALA A 722 -10.32 36.98 -61.43
C ALA A 722 -11.00 35.86 -62.23
N LEU A 723 -12.30 35.69 -62.00
CA LEU A 723 -13.13 34.74 -62.73
C LEU A 723 -13.95 35.50 -63.78
N ASP A 724 -14.09 34.91 -64.95
CA ASP A 724 -15.00 35.37 -66.01
C ASP A 724 -15.81 34.16 -66.51
N SER A 725 -16.87 34.42 -67.28
CA SER A 725 -17.73 33.37 -67.82
C SER A 725 -18.35 33.74 -69.17
N ALA A 726 -18.50 32.73 -70.03
CA ALA A 726 -19.17 32.81 -71.31
C ALA A 726 -20.39 31.88 -71.34
N ILE A 727 -21.40 32.25 -72.14
CA ILE A 727 -22.39 31.29 -72.63
C ILE A 727 -21.90 30.85 -74.00
N ASP A 728 -21.42 29.62 -74.12
CA ASP A 728 -20.92 29.09 -75.40
C ASP A 728 -22.09 28.85 -76.37
N TRP A 729 -23.23 28.40 -75.85
CA TRP A 729 -24.52 28.36 -76.55
C TRP A 729 -25.70 28.35 -75.57
N ALA A 730 -26.87 28.87 -75.96
CA ALA A 730 -28.10 28.66 -75.21
C ALA A 730 -29.34 28.78 -76.12
N VAL A 731 -30.32 27.90 -75.93
CA VAL A 731 -31.60 27.92 -76.67
C VAL A 731 -32.38 29.21 -76.42
N VAL A 732 -32.35 29.71 -75.18
CA VAL A 732 -32.99 30.98 -74.76
C VAL A 732 -32.23 32.24 -75.20
N GLY A 733 -31.13 32.08 -75.96
CA GLY A 733 -30.26 33.15 -76.42
C GLY A 733 -29.28 33.63 -75.35
N GLY A 734 -27.97 33.43 -75.56
CA GLY A 734 -26.93 33.76 -74.56
C GLY A 734 -26.86 35.24 -74.15
N ALA A 735 -27.34 36.15 -75.00
CA ALA A 735 -27.46 37.58 -74.68
C ALA A 735 -28.55 37.89 -73.65
N ASN A 736 -29.49 36.96 -73.41
CA ASN A 736 -30.53 37.08 -72.41
C ASN A 736 -30.12 36.50 -71.03
N ILE A 737 -28.89 36.00 -70.88
CA ILE A 737 -28.41 35.37 -69.65
C ILE A 737 -27.35 36.25 -68.97
N VAL A 738 -27.74 36.86 -67.85
CA VAL A 738 -26.87 37.61 -66.95
C VAL A 738 -26.16 36.63 -66.02
N ARG A 739 -24.85 36.81 -65.84
CA ARG A 739 -23.97 35.92 -65.08
C ARG A 739 -23.28 36.72 -63.98
N THR A 740 -23.35 36.24 -62.74
CA THR A 740 -22.77 36.92 -61.58
C THR A 740 -22.14 35.92 -60.63
N PHE A 741 -20.89 36.13 -60.23
CA PHE A 741 -20.24 35.31 -59.21
C PHE A 741 -20.66 35.76 -57.81
N GLY A 742 -21.00 34.79 -56.97
CA GLY A 742 -21.11 34.94 -55.52
C GLY A 742 -19.87 34.40 -54.81
N ASP A 743 -19.97 34.21 -53.50
CA ASP A 743 -18.94 33.51 -52.73
C ASP A 743 -19.15 31.99 -52.87
N GLY A 744 -18.21 31.29 -53.51
CA GLY A 744 -18.31 29.85 -53.79
C GLY A 744 -19.32 29.41 -54.86
N TYR A 745 -19.86 30.34 -55.68
CA TYR A 745 -20.78 29.97 -56.77
C TYR A 745 -20.82 30.96 -57.95
N VAL A 746 -21.38 30.50 -59.07
CA VAL A 746 -21.86 31.36 -60.16
C VAL A 746 -23.38 31.28 -60.24
N GLU A 747 -24.03 32.44 -60.36
CA GLU A 747 -25.46 32.58 -60.54
C GLU A 747 -25.78 32.98 -61.98
N LEU A 748 -26.72 32.26 -62.60
CA LEU A 748 -27.33 32.63 -63.88
C LEU A 748 -28.72 33.21 -63.60
N SER A 749 -29.03 34.35 -64.20
CA SER A 749 -30.36 34.96 -64.18
C SER A 749 -30.73 35.42 -65.59
N PHE A 750 -32.03 35.50 -65.89
CA PHE A 750 -32.51 35.73 -67.25
C PHE A 750 -33.17 37.09 -67.41
N THR A 751 -33.01 37.72 -68.57
CA THR A 751 -33.79 38.90 -68.95
C THR A 751 -35.18 38.48 -69.45
N SER A 752 -36.12 39.43 -69.51
CA SER A 752 -37.43 39.20 -70.13
C SER A 752 -37.34 38.83 -71.63
N GLY A 753 -36.20 39.06 -72.29
CA GLY A 753 -35.93 38.61 -73.65
C GLY A 753 -35.76 37.09 -73.80
N ALA A 754 -35.58 36.35 -72.69
CA ALA A 754 -35.50 34.89 -72.69
C ALA A 754 -36.88 34.21 -72.88
N GLY A 755 -37.98 34.90 -72.55
CA GLY A 755 -39.34 34.35 -72.59
C GLY A 755 -39.66 33.40 -71.42
N SER A 756 -40.62 32.49 -71.64
CA SER A 756 -41.12 31.53 -70.63
C SER A 756 -40.98 30.08 -71.06
N ILE A 757 -40.88 29.20 -70.06
CA ILE A 757 -41.01 27.75 -70.23
C ILE A 757 -42.51 27.40 -70.13
N PRO A 758 -43.14 26.86 -71.20
CA PRO A 758 -44.55 26.46 -71.14
C PRO A 758 -44.76 25.27 -70.18
N ALA A 759 -46.00 25.04 -69.77
CA ALA A 759 -46.40 23.87 -68.97
C ALA A 759 -46.00 22.56 -69.66
N GLY A 760 -45.35 21.64 -68.94
CA GLY A 760 -44.76 20.42 -69.51
C GLY A 760 -43.52 20.64 -70.40
N GLY A 761 -43.02 21.88 -70.50
CA GLY A 761 -41.90 22.27 -71.36
C GLY A 761 -40.54 22.28 -70.67
N GLN A 762 -39.53 22.76 -71.40
CA GLN A 762 -38.17 22.97 -70.87
C GLN A 762 -37.48 24.18 -71.53
N SER A 763 -36.46 24.74 -70.87
CA SER A 763 -35.65 25.84 -71.42
C SER A 763 -34.84 25.45 -72.65
N GLY A 764 -34.52 24.16 -72.79
CA GLY A 764 -33.44 23.70 -73.65
C GLY A 764 -32.07 23.96 -73.04
N ASP A 765 -31.03 23.58 -73.78
CA ASP A 765 -29.64 23.63 -73.36
C ASP A 765 -29.16 25.07 -73.08
N ILE A 766 -28.43 25.23 -71.98
CA ILE A 766 -27.73 26.44 -71.55
C ILE A 766 -26.29 26.02 -71.21
N GLN A 767 -25.34 26.34 -72.10
CA GLN A 767 -23.94 25.92 -72.01
C GLN A 767 -23.10 27.04 -71.38
N LEU A 768 -22.93 26.97 -70.06
CA LEU A 768 -22.02 27.86 -69.34
C LEU A 768 -20.58 27.35 -69.46
N ARG A 769 -19.64 28.29 -69.54
CA ARG A 769 -18.20 28.06 -69.32
C ARG A 769 -17.66 29.14 -68.38
N ILE A 770 -17.03 28.71 -67.30
CA ILE A 770 -16.31 29.54 -66.32
C ILE A 770 -14.82 29.41 -66.60
N TYR A 771 -14.05 30.48 -66.53
CA TYR A 771 -12.60 30.44 -66.69
C TYR A 771 -11.92 31.52 -65.85
N LYS A 772 -10.65 31.30 -65.50
CA LYS A 772 -9.82 32.33 -64.85
C LYS A 772 -9.27 33.27 -65.92
N THR A 773 -9.15 34.56 -65.60
CA THR A 773 -8.64 35.57 -66.54
C THR A 773 -7.17 35.35 -66.96
N ASP A 774 -6.43 34.51 -66.23
CA ASP A 774 -5.06 34.08 -66.55
C ASP A 774 -4.98 32.70 -67.22
N TRP A 775 -6.14 32.05 -67.47
CA TRP A 775 -6.28 30.70 -68.03
C TRP A 775 -5.55 29.59 -67.24
N SER A 776 -5.32 29.80 -65.94
CA SER A 776 -4.83 28.75 -65.04
C SER A 776 -5.89 27.71 -64.70
N ASN A 777 -5.45 26.49 -64.36
CA ASN A 777 -6.34 25.33 -64.19
C ASN A 777 -7.17 25.40 -62.89
N PHE A 778 -8.31 24.70 -62.87
CA PHE A 778 -9.13 24.41 -61.68
C PHE A 778 -8.82 23.01 -61.12
N ASP A 779 -9.44 22.68 -59.99
CA ASP A 779 -9.58 21.31 -59.48
C ASP A 779 -11.06 21.10 -59.11
N GLU A 780 -11.87 20.64 -60.08
CA GLU A 780 -13.29 20.36 -59.85
C GLU A 780 -13.52 19.10 -58.98
N SER A 781 -12.46 18.37 -58.57
CA SER A 781 -12.64 17.16 -57.75
C SER A 781 -13.10 17.44 -56.32
N ASN A 782 -12.99 18.70 -55.87
CA ASN A 782 -13.49 19.19 -54.60
C ASN A 782 -14.85 19.94 -54.72
N ASP A 783 -15.33 20.19 -55.94
CA ASP A 783 -16.51 21.03 -56.18
C ASP A 783 -17.81 20.36 -55.73
N TYR A 784 -18.67 21.13 -55.07
CA TYR A 784 -19.97 20.62 -54.62
C TYR A 784 -20.85 20.20 -55.80
N SER A 785 -21.05 21.08 -56.79
CA SER A 785 -21.96 20.85 -57.91
C SER A 785 -21.42 19.90 -58.99
N TYR A 786 -20.13 19.58 -58.99
CA TYR A 786 -19.51 18.78 -60.04
C TYR A 786 -19.76 17.27 -59.87
N ASP A 787 -19.82 16.58 -61.02
CA ASP A 787 -19.73 15.13 -61.11
C ASP A 787 -19.39 14.75 -62.58
N PRO A 788 -18.21 14.17 -62.85
CA PRO A 788 -17.76 13.84 -64.21
C PRO A 788 -18.56 12.70 -64.86
N THR A 789 -19.36 11.95 -64.10
CA THR A 789 -20.20 10.85 -64.63
C THR A 789 -21.46 11.37 -65.34
N LYS A 790 -21.84 12.62 -65.13
CA LYS A 790 -23.10 13.21 -65.62
C LYS A 790 -22.98 13.70 -67.07
N THR A 791 -22.58 12.82 -67.98
CA THR A 791 -22.37 13.14 -69.42
C THR A 791 -23.67 13.34 -70.23
N SER A 792 -24.83 13.13 -69.60
CA SER A 792 -26.17 13.38 -70.15
C SER A 792 -27.04 14.08 -69.11
N TYR A 793 -28.10 14.77 -69.54
CA TYR A 793 -28.97 15.51 -68.61
C TYR A 793 -29.65 14.61 -67.60
N GLN A 794 -29.28 14.78 -66.34
CA GLN A 794 -29.93 14.16 -65.18
C GLN A 794 -30.49 15.26 -64.27
N ASP A 795 -31.56 14.93 -63.57
CA ASP A 795 -32.08 15.75 -62.47
C ASP A 795 -30.99 15.77 -61.37
N TRP A 796 -30.55 16.95 -60.93
CA TRP A 796 -29.36 17.09 -60.10
C TRP A 796 -29.64 18.05 -58.94
N ASP A 797 -29.61 17.51 -57.72
CA ASP A 797 -29.93 18.23 -56.49
C ASP A 797 -28.79 19.14 -56.01
N LYS A 798 -27.54 18.83 -56.38
CA LYS A 798 -26.37 19.66 -56.06
C LYS A 798 -26.24 20.96 -56.88
N VAL A 799 -27.24 21.31 -57.69
CA VAL A 799 -27.36 22.62 -58.34
C VAL A 799 -28.73 23.19 -58.01
N THR A 800 -28.79 24.47 -57.65
CA THR A 800 -30.02 25.05 -57.09
C THR A 800 -30.75 25.92 -58.10
N LEU A 801 -32.08 25.86 -58.05
CA LEU A 801 -32.97 26.76 -58.77
C LEU A 801 -33.77 27.60 -57.77
N TYR A 802 -33.87 28.89 -58.01
CA TYR A 802 -34.71 29.81 -57.25
C TYR A 802 -35.79 30.38 -58.16
N GLN A 803 -36.99 30.61 -57.61
CA GLN A 803 -38.07 31.35 -58.26
C GLN A 803 -38.51 32.49 -57.36
N GLY A 804 -38.51 33.72 -57.88
CA GLY A 804 -38.85 34.93 -57.08
C GLY A 804 -37.93 35.17 -55.88
N GLY A 805 -36.74 34.56 -55.87
CA GLY A 805 -35.78 34.58 -54.75
C GLY A 805 -35.88 33.42 -53.76
N SER A 806 -36.95 32.61 -53.79
CA SER A 806 -37.11 31.42 -52.96
C SER A 806 -36.45 30.20 -53.61
N LEU A 807 -35.74 29.38 -52.84
CA LEU A 807 -35.20 28.09 -53.30
C LEU A 807 -36.35 27.14 -53.65
N VAL A 808 -36.39 26.64 -54.88
CA VAL A 808 -37.45 25.72 -55.38
C VAL A 808 -36.92 24.36 -55.83
N TRP A 809 -35.63 24.24 -56.14
CA TRP A 809 -34.99 22.95 -56.44
C TRP A 809 -33.56 22.91 -55.90
N GLY A 810 -33.13 21.73 -55.49
CA GLY A 810 -31.76 21.44 -55.07
C GLY A 810 -31.47 21.71 -53.60
N ILE A 811 -30.21 21.52 -53.22
CA ILE A 811 -29.66 21.66 -51.87
C ILE A 811 -28.49 22.64 -51.94
N GLU A 812 -28.41 23.57 -50.98
CA GLU A 812 -27.26 24.46 -50.82
C GLU A 812 -26.14 23.74 -50.00
N PRO A 813 -24.85 23.98 -50.30
CA PRO A 813 -23.72 23.30 -49.66
C PRO A 813 -23.54 23.60 -48.16
#